data_AF-A0A9X9Q5R7-F1
#
_entry.id   AF-A0A9X9Q5R7-F1
#
_cell.length_a   1.000
_cell.length_b   1.000
_cell.length_c   1.000
_cell.angle_alpha   90.00
_cell.angle_beta   90.00
_cell.angle_gamma   90.00
#
_symmetry.space_group_name_H-M   'P 1'
#
loop_
_entity.id
_entity.type
_entity.pdbx_description
1 polymer ?
#
loop_
_entity_poly.entity_id
_entity_poly.type
_entity_poly.pdbx_seq_one_letter_code
_entity_poly.pdbx_strand_id
1 'polypeptide(L)'
;QTLQDDLEKQEKNLQRFGSVTNQLLKECHPPVTETLTNTLKDVNMRWNNLLEEVAEQLHASKALLQLWQRYKDYSKQCASAVQQQDDRTNELLKAATNKDIADDEVATWIEDCNDLLKELGIVKDSLFVLHELGEQLKQQVDASAASAIQSDQLSLSQHLCALEQALCKQQTMLQTGVLDYETFTKSLEVLEAWIVEAEEILQGQDPGHSSDLSTIQERMEELKGQMLKFSSLAPDLDRLNELGYRLPLNDKEIKRMQSLNRHWSLISSQTTERFSKLQSFLLQHQTFLEKCETWMEFLVQTEQKLAVEISGNYQHLLEQQRAHELFQAEMFSRQQILHSIIIDGQHLLEQGQVDDRDEFNLKLTLLSSQWQGVIRRAQQRRGIIDSQIHQWQRYREMAEKLRKWLVEVSYLPVSALGSVPIPLQQARTLFDEVQFKEKVFLRQQGSYILTVEAGKQLLLSADSGAEAALQAELTEIQEKWRSASMHLEEQKKKLAFLLKDWEKCENGIANSLEKLRTFKKKLSQPLPDHHEDLHAEQMRCKELENAAGSWTDDLAQLTLLKDTLCAYISADDISILNERMELLQRQWEELCHQLSLRRQQVSERLNEWAVFSEKNKELCEWLTQMESKVSQNGDILIEEMIEKLKKDYQEEIAVAQENKIQLQQMGERLARASHESKASEIEYKLGKVNDRWQHLLDLMAARVKKLKETLVAVQQLDKNMSSLRTWLAHIESELAKPIVYDSCDSDEIQKKLTEQQELQRDIEKHSTGVASVLNLCEVLLHDCDACATDAECDSIQQATRNLDRRWRNICAMSMERRL
;
A
#
# COMPACT_ATOMS: atom_id res chain seq x y z
N GLN A 1 -26.75 -24.88 5.91
CA GLN A 1 -27.51 -25.89 6.67
C GLN A 1 -28.45 -25.22 7.65
N THR A 2 -27.95 -24.47 8.64
CA THR A 2 -28.79 -23.78 9.64
C THR A 2 -29.89 -22.92 9.05
N LEU A 3 -29.60 -22.11 8.01
CA LEU A 3 -30.61 -21.30 7.32
C LEU A 3 -31.72 -22.13 6.65
N GLN A 4 -31.37 -23.28 6.08
CA GLN A 4 -32.35 -24.19 5.49
C GLN A 4 -33.23 -24.82 6.58
N ASP A 5 -32.61 -25.30 7.66
CA ASP A 5 -33.33 -25.89 8.79
C ASP A 5 -34.28 -24.85 9.44
N ASP A 6 -33.90 -23.57 9.47
CA ASP A 6 -34.75 -22.49 9.98
C ASP A 6 -35.88 -22.12 9.01
N LEU A 7 -35.65 -22.12 7.70
CA LEU A 7 -36.71 -21.95 6.70
C LEU A 7 -37.75 -23.09 6.81
N GLU A 8 -37.30 -24.33 6.90
CA GLU A 8 -38.17 -25.50 7.08
C GLU A 8 -39.02 -25.40 8.37
N LYS A 9 -38.46 -24.87 9.48
CA LYS A 9 -39.23 -24.62 10.71
C LYS A 9 -40.30 -23.55 10.52
N GLN A 10 -40.01 -22.52 9.73
CA GLN A 10 -40.91 -21.38 9.48
C GLN A 10 -41.98 -21.67 8.42
N GLU A 11 -41.85 -22.76 7.66
CA GLU A 11 -42.85 -23.20 6.68
C GLU A 11 -44.25 -23.35 7.29
N LYS A 12 -44.34 -23.83 8.54
CA LYS A 12 -45.61 -23.93 9.29
C LYS A 12 -46.29 -22.57 9.49
N ASN A 13 -45.50 -21.51 9.68
CA ASN A 13 -46.02 -20.16 9.84
C ASN A 13 -46.52 -19.58 8.52
N LEU A 14 -45.83 -19.88 7.41
CA LEU A 14 -46.30 -19.54 6.06
C LEU A 14 -47.60 -20.26 5.70
N GLN A 15 -47.70 -21.57 5.99
CA GLN A 15 -48.93 -22.33 5.79
C GLN A 15 -50.09 -21.76 6.62
N ARG A 16 -49.82 -21.35 7.87
CA ARG A 16 -50.81 -20.69 8.71
C ARG A 16 -51.23 -19.34 8.14
N PHE A 17 -50.29 -18.51 7.70
CA PHE A 17 -50.57 -17.23 7.02
C PHE A 17 -51.45 -17.43 5.78
N GLY A 18 -51.11 -18.39 4.92
CA GLY A 18 -51.92 -18.74 3.75
C GLY A 18 -53.33 -19.22 4.14
N SER A 19 -53.47 -20.03 5.19
CA SER A 19 -54.78 -20.51 5.67
C SER A 19 -55.69 -19.37 6.16
N VAL A 20 -55.13 -18.41 6.92
CA VAL A 20 -55.85 -17.26 7.46
C VAL A 20 -56.23 -16.29 6.33
N THR A 21 -55.30 -16.03 5.41
CA THR A 21 -55.56 -15.19 4.23
C THR A 21 -56.66 -15.81 3.36
N ASN A 22 -56.66 -17.14 3.14
CA ASN A 22 -57.72 -17.83 2.41
C ASN A 22 -59.09 -17.81 3.13
N GLN A 23 -59.12 -17.72 4.46
CA GLN A 23 -60.36 -17.51 5.21
C GLN A 23 -60.88 -16.08 5.00
N LEU A 24 -60.01 -15.07 5.12
CA LEU A 24 -60.34 -13.66 4.88
C LEU A 24 -60.84 -13.39 3.46
N LEU A 25 -60.26 -14.04 2.46
CA LEU A 25 -60.67 -13.93 1.05
C LEU A 25 -62.15 -14.32 0.81
N LYS A 26 -62.75 -15.15 1.68
CA LYS A 26 -64.17 -15.55 1.59
C LYS A 26 -65.16 -14.51 2.10
N GLU A 27 -64.69 -13.55 2.92
CA GLU A 27 -65.54 -12.57 3.61
C GLU A 27 -65.33 -11.13 3.10
N CYS A 28 -64.32 -10.90 2.24
CA CYS A 28 -63.90 -9.57 1.79
C CYS A 28 -64.56 -9.10 0.47
N HIS A 29 -64.68 -7.78 0.31
CA HIS A 29 -65.17 -7.11 -0.91
C HIS A 29 -64.13 -7.23 -2.04
N PRO A 30 -64.52 -7.32 -3.34
CA PRO A 30 -63.63 -7.72 -4.44
C PRO A 30 -62.28 -6.98 -4.56
N PRO A 31 -62.17 -5.64 -4.34
CA PRO A 31 -60.88 -4.94 -4.42
C PRO A 31 -59.89 -5.37 -3.32
N VAL A 32 -60.40 -5.70 -2.14
CA VAL A 32 -59.60 -6.20 -1.01
C VAL A 32 -59.16 -7.64 -1.27
N THR A 33 -60.05 -8.44 -1.88
CA THR A 33 -59.77 -9.81 -2.30
C THR A 33 -58.65 -9.87 -3.33
N GLU A 34 -58.64 -8.98 -4.32
CA GLU A 34 -57.58 -8.87 -5.32
C GLU A 34 -56.23 -8.51 -4.67
N THR A 35 -56.23 -7.52 -3.77
CA THR A 35 -55.02 -7.08 -3.07
C THR A 35 -54.43 -8.19 -2.20
N LEU A 36 -55.25 -8.87 -1.38
CA LEU A 36 -54.83 -9.99 -0.53
C LEU A 36 -54.34 -11.20 -1.33
N THR A 37 -54.95 -11.45 -2.50
CA THR A 37 -54.51 -12.54 -3.39
C THR A 37 -53.14 -12.23 -3.98
N ASN A 38 -52.90 -10.98 -4.38
CA ASN A 38 -51.63 -10.54 -4.92
C ASN A 38 -50.51 -10.57 -3.86
N THR A 39 -50.78 -10.12 -2.63
CA THR A 39 -49.78 -10.17 -1.54
C THR A 39 -49.46 -11.61 -1.11
N LEU A 40 -50.46 -12.50 -1.06
CA LEU A 40 -50.21 -13.92 -0.77
C LEU A 40 -49.35 -14.59 -1.86
N LYS A 41 -49.61 -14.26 -3.14
CA LYS A 41 -48.78 -14.74 -4.26
C LYS A 41 -47.35 -14.21 -4.17
N ASP A 42 -47.16 -12.93 -3.88
CA ASP A 42 -45.84 -12.32 -3.73
C ASP A 42 -45.03 -12.97 -2.59
N VAL A 43 -45.65 -13.11 -1.41
CA VAL A 43 -44.98 -13.74 -0.25
C VAL A 43 -44.60 -15.19 -0.54
N ASN A 44 -45.48 -15.97 -1.19
CA ASN A 44 -45.16 -17.35 -1.58
C ASN A 44 -44.07 -17.41 -2.65
N MET A 45 -44.07 -16.51 -3.63
CA MET A 45 -43.02 -16.43 -4.65
C MET A 45 -41.67 -16.12 -3.99
N ARG A 46 -41.61 -15.10 -3.13
CA ARG A 46 -40.39 -14.72 -2.41
C ARG A 46 -39.88 -15.84 -1.49
N TRP A 47 -40.79 -16.55 -0.84
CA TRP A 47 -40.45 -17.70 0.00
C TRP A 47 -39.86 -18.86 -0.82
N ASN A 48 -40.49 -19.21 -1.93
CA ASN A 48 -40.00 -20.27 -2.81
C ASN A 48 -38.64 -19.92 -3.42
N ASN A 49 -38.47 -18.66 -3.87
CA ASN A 49 -37.19 -18.18 -4.38
C ASN A 49 -36.10 -18.27 -3.29
N LEU A 50 -36.41 -17.85 -2.06
CA LEU A 50 -35.46 -17.92 -0.94
C LEU A 50 -35.09 -19.37 -0.58
N LEU A 51 -36.05 -20.29 -0.60
CA LEU A 51 -35.80 -21.71 -0.39
C LEU A 51 -34.89 -22.29 -1.47
N GLU A 52 -35.15 -21.96 -2.73
CA GLU A 52 -34.35 -22.40 -3.88
C GLU A 52 -32.93 -21.83 -3.79
N GLU A 53 -32.77 -20.52 -3.56
CA GLU A 53 -31.47 -19.87 -3.37
C GLU A 53 -30.67 -20.49 -2.22
N VAL A 54 -31.29 -20.76 -1.06
CA VAL A 54 -30.60 -21.37 0.08
C VAL A 54 -30.21 -22.82 -0.20
N ALA A 55 -31.05 -23.58 -0.90
CA ALA A 55 -30.76 -24.96 -1.29
C ALA A 55 -29.62 -25.03 -2.31
N GLU A 56 -29.65 -24.16 -3.33
CA GLU A 56 -28.59 -24.01 -4.33
C GLU A 56 -27.26 -23.61 -3.67
N GLN A 57 -27.28 -22.61 -2.79
CA GLN A 57 -26.09 -22.14 -2.09
C GLN A 57 -25.50 -23.21 -1.17
N LEU A 58 -26.34 -24.01 -0.51
CA LEU A 58 -25.89 -25.15 0.29
C LEU A 58 -25.26 -26.23 -0.58
N HIS A 59 -25.87 -26.55 -1.72
CA HIS A 59 -25.34 -27.53 -2.66
C HIS A 59 -23.98 -27.10 -3.21
N ALA A 60 -23.86 -25.83 -3.65
CA ALA A 60 -22.60 -25.24 -4.09
C ALA A 60 -21.54 -25.26 -2.98
N SER A 61 -21.89 -24.87 -1.75
CA SER A 61 -20.97 -24.88 -0.61
C SER A 61 -20.47 -26.30 -0.26
N LYS A 62 -21.32 -27.32 -0.36
CA LYS A 62 -20.93 -28.72 -0.13
C LYS A 62 -19.98 -29.22 -1.22
N ALA A 63 -20.25 -28.89 -2.48
CA ALA A 63 -19.37 -29.23 -3.60
C ALA A 63 -18.00 -28.55 -3.47
N LEU A 64 -17.98 -27.27 -3.10
CA LEU A 64 -16.74 -26.51 -2.86
C LEU A 64 -15.91 -27.11 -1.71
N LEU A 65 -16.55 -27.52 -0.61
CA LEU A 65 -15.87 -28.16 0.51
C LEU A 65 -15.21 -29.49 0.10
N GLN A 66 -15.90 -30.31 -0.70
CA GLN A 66 -15.35 -31.57 -1.21
C GLN A 66 -14.14 -31.32 -2.12
N LEU A 67 -14.23 -30.31 -3.00
CA LEU A 67 -13.14 -29.93 -3.89
C LEU A 67 -11.92 -29.43 -3.09
N TRP A 68 -12.15 -28.60 -2.07
CA TRP A 68 -11.09 -28.11 -1.18
C TRP A 68 -10.42 -29.24 -0.39
N GLN A 69 -11.19 -30.20 0.14
CA GLN A 69 -10.63 -31.37 0.83
C GLN A 69 -9.73 -32.18 -0.09
N ARG A 70 -10.19 -32.45 -1.32
CA ARG A 70 -9.40 -33.16 -2.32
C ARG A 70 -8.11 -32.42 -2.66
N TYR A 71 -8.18 -31.11 -2.89
CA TYR A 71 -7.00 -30.29 -3.13
C TYR A 71 -6.03 -30.30 -1.95
N LYS A 72 -6.52 -30.13 -0.73
CA LYS A 72 -5.70 -30.11 0.48
C LYS A 72 -4.95 -31.42 0.69
N ASP A 73 -5.64 -32.55 0.54
CA ASP A 73 -5.03 -33.87 0.69
C ASP A 73 -3.99 -34.12 -0.40
N TYR A 74 -4.29 -33.73 -1.64
CA TYR A 74 -3.38 -33.89 -2.76
C TYR A 74 -2.17 -32.95 -2.67
N SER A 75 -2.36 -31.70 -2.25
CA SER A 75 -1.28 -30.73 -1.98
C SER A 75 -0.30 -31.26 -0.95
N LYS A 76 -0.81 -31.85 0.14
CA LYS A 76 0.03 -32.48 1.18
C LYS A 76 0.84 -33.67 0.64
N GLN A 77 0.26 -34.47 -0.25
CA GLN A 77 0.97 -35.57 -0.91
C GLN A 77 2.08 -35.03 -1.82
N CYS A 78 1.78 -34.03 -2.65
CA CYS A 78 2.77 -33.37 -3.50
C CYS A 78 3.92 -32.76 -2.68
N ALA A 79 3.61 -32.02 -1.60
CA ALA A 79 4.61 -31.44 -0.72
C ALA A 79 5.54 -32.50 -0.09
N SER A 80 4.98 -33.62 0.36
CA SER A 80 5.78 -34.74 0.88
C SER A 80 6.65 -35.39 -0.19
N ALA A 81 6.16 -35.51 -1.43
CA ALA A 81 6.92 -36.07 -2.54
C ALA A 81 8.06 -35.15 -2.97
N VAL A 82 7.83 -33.83 -3.04
CA VAL A 82 8.86 -32.82 -3.30
C VAL A 82 9.94 -32.86 -2.22
N GLN A 83 9.56 -32.93 -0.94
CA GLN A 83 10.53 -33.01 0.16
C GLN A 83 11.38 -34.30 0.10
N GLN A 84 10.77 -35.44 -0.22
CA GLN A 84 11.50 -36.70 -0.37
C GLN A 84 12.53 -36.63 -1.51
N GLN A 85 12.17 -35.98 -2.62
CA GLN A 85 13.10 -35.75 -3.73
C GLN A 85 14.21 -34.75 -3.38
N ASP A 86 13.89 -33.72 -2.61
CA ASP A 86 14.86 -32.75 -2.07
C ASP A 86 15.92 -33.46 -1.21
N ASP A 87 15.49 -34.30 -0.27
CA ASP A 87 16.40 -35.03 0.61
C ASP A 87 17.34 -35.96 -0.17
N ARG A 88 16.80 -36.76 -1.10
CA ARG A 88 17.59 -37.67 -1.97
C ARG A 88 18.57 -36.92 -2.87
N THR A 89 18.11 -35.84 -3.49
CA THR A 89 18.95 -34.98 -4.35
C THR A 89 20.10 -34.39 -3.53
N ASN A 90 19.79 -33.85 -2.35
CA ASN A 90 20.80 -33.26 -1.47
C ASN A 90 21.80 -34.29 -0.94
N GLU A 91 21.38 -35.52 -0.65
CA GLU A 91 22.27 -36.62 -0.28
C GLU A 91 23.26 -36.94 -1.41
N LEU A 92 22.77 -37.09 -2.64
CA LEU A 92 23.60 -37.36 -3.82
C LEU A 92 24.57 -36.19 -4.10
N LEU A 93 24.09 -34.95 -4.06
CA LEU A 93 24.94 -33.77 -4.28
C LEU A 93 26.00 -33.59 -3.18
N LYS A 94 25.69 -33.90 -1.92
CA LYS A 94 26.68 -33.87 -0.82
C LYS A 94 27.73 -34.95 -0.97
N ALA A 95 27.35 -36.15 -1.43
CA ALA A 95 28.30 -37.21 -1.75
C ALA A 95 29.27 -36.76 -2.86
N ALA A 96 28.76 -36.00 -3.85
CA ALA A 96 29.56 -35.40 -4.93
C ALA A 96 30.63 -34.42 -4.51
N THR A 97 30.44 -33.70 -3.41
CA THR A 97 31.42 -32.74 -2.90
C THR A 97 32.50 -33.33 -2.00
N ASN A 98 32.34 -34.57 -1.51
CA ASN A 98 33.12 -35.09 -0.39
C ASN A 98 34.02 -36.31 -0.70
N LYS A 99 34.09 -36.76 -1.96
CA LYS A 99 34.89 -37.93 -2.35
C LYS A 99 35.71 -37.69 -3.62
N ASP A 100 36.93 -38.22 -3.64
CA ASP A 100 37.64 -38.54 -4.87
C ASP A 100 36.90 -39.73 -5.50
N ILE A 101 36.15 -39.47 -6.58
CA ILE A 101 35.28 -40.46 -7.21
C ILE A 101 36.15 -41.37 -8.08
N ALA A 102 36.09 -42.68 -7.86
CA ALA A 102 36.74 -43.65 -8.74
C ALA A 102 35.98 -43.77 -10.08
N ASP A 103 36.65 -44.11 -11.19
CA ASP A 103 36.05 -44.14 -12.53
C ASP A 103 34.80 -45.03 -12.65
N ASP A 104 34.76 -46.12 -11.89
CA ASP A 104 33.62 -47.05 -11.80
C ASP A 104 32.43 -46.48 -11.01
N GLU A 105 32.68 -45.54 -10.09
CA GLU A 105 31.64 -44.84 -9.32
C GLU A 105 30.97 -43.72 -10.15
N VAL A 106 31.66 -43.10 -11.12
CA VAL A 106 31.11 -42.02 -11.95
C VAL A 106 29.93 -42.50 -12.81
N ALA A 107 30.03 -43.69 -13.39
CA ALA A 107 28.95 -44.27 -14.20
C ALA A 107 27.69 -44.51 -13.35
N THR A 108 27.86 -45.04 -12.13
CA THR A 108 26.75 -45.26 -11.20
C THR A 108 26.08 -43.94 -10.80
N TRP A 109 26.84 -42.86 -10.61
CA TRP A 109 26.26 -41.55 -10.29
C TRP A 109 25.51 -40.91 -11.44
N ILE A 110 25.94 -41.11 -12.68
CA ILE A 110 25.20 -40.64 -13.85
C ILE A 110 23.86 -41.39 -13.92
N GLU A 111 23.84 -42.68 -13.62
CA GLU A 111 22.62 -43.49 -13.55
C GLU A 111 21.71 -43.03 -12.40
N ASP A 112 22.25 -42.82 -11.19
CA ASP A 112 21.51 -42.30 -10.05
C ASP A 112 20.89 -40.92 -10.34
N CYS A 113 21.63 -40.01 -11.01
CA CYS A 113 21.09 -38.72 -11.46
C CYS A 113 19.94 -38.90 -12.45
N ASN A 114 20.06 -39.83 -13.40
CA ASN A 114 19.00 -40.12 -14.37
C ASN A 114 17.74 -40.64 -13.70
N ASP A 115 17.90 -41.53 -12.71
CA ASP A 115 16.76 -42.11 -12.01
C ASP A 115 16.05 -41.08 -11.14
N LEU A 116 16.79 -40.21 -10.44
CA LEU A 116 16.19 -39.07 -9.73
C LEU A 116 15.49 -38.09 -10.69
N LEU A 117 16.05 -37.82 -11.88
CA LEU A 117 15.39 -36.97 -12.88
C LEU A 117 14.09 -37.59 -13.39
N LYS A 118 14.03 -38.92 -13.59
CA LYS A 118 12.78 -39.61 -13.93
C LYS A 118 11.77 -39.54 -12.79
N GLU A 119 12.20 -39.75 -11.54
CA GLU A 119 11.34 -39.64 -10.36
C GLU A 119 10.77 -38.22 -10.21
N LEU A 120 11.58 -37.17 -10.43
CA LEU A 120 11.14 -35.78 -10.46
C LEU A 120 10.07 -35.55 -11.53
N GLY A 121 10.18 -36.19 -12.69
CA GLY A 121 9.14 -36.17 -13.74
C GLY A 121 7.77 -36.64 -13.23
N ILE A 122 7.73 -37.71 -12.43
CA ILE A 122 6.49 -38.24 -11.84
C ILE A 122 5.89 -37.23 -10.84
N VAL A 123 6.74 -36.57 -10.05
CA VAL A 123 6.29 -35.53 -9.11
C VAL A 123 5.78 -34.30 -9.87
N LYS A 124 6.38 -33.96 -11.01
CA LYS A 124 5.94 -32.88 -11.90
C LYS A 124 4.56 -33.13 -12.48
N ASP A 125 4.29 -34.36 -12.92
CA ASP A 125 2.95 -34.78 -13.37
C ASP A 125 1.91 -34.68 -12.24
N SER A 126 2.32 -35.04 -11.02
CA SER A 126 1.46 -34.87 -9.83
C SER A 126 1.18 -33.40 -9.52
N LEU A 127 2.18 -32.51 -9.65
CA LEU A 127 1.97 -31.07 -9.50
C LEU A 127 1.07 -30.49 -10.60
N PHE A 128 1.07 -31.05 -11.81
CA PHE A 128 0.13 -30.66 -12.86
C PHE A 128 -1.33 -30.97 -12.47
N VAL A 129 -1.58 -32.16 -11.90
CA VAL A 129 -2.92 -32.50 -11.38
C VAL A 129 -3.30 -31.58 -10.22
N LEU A 130 -2.36 -31.23 -9.34
CA LEU A 130 -2.59 -30.25 -8.28
C LEU A 130 -2.94 -28.88 -8.84
N HIS A 131 -2.27 -28.46 -9.92
CA HIS A 131 -2.55 -27.22 -10.64
C HIS A 131 -3.99 -27.17 -11.17
N GLU A 132 -4.44 -28.23 -11.87
CA GLU A 132 -5.83 -28.32 -12.35
C GLU A 132 -6.86 -28.26 -11.22
N LEU A 133 -6.61 -28.94 -10.09
CA LEU A 133 -7.49 -28.88 -8.92
C LEU A 133 -7.55 -27.47 -8.32
N GLY A 134 -6.42 -26.77 -8.26
CA GLY A 134 -6.39 -25.40 -7.77
C GLY A 134 -7.07 -24.40 -8.71
N GLU A 135 -6.94 -24.56 -10.04
CA GLU A 135 -7.68 -23.72 -11.00
C GLU A 135 -9.20 -23.89 -10.87
N GLN A 136 -9.68 -25.12 -10.64
CA GLN A 136 -11.10 -25.37 -10.36
C GLN A 136 -11.57 -24.69 -9.06
N LEU A 137 -10.73 -24.70 -8.01
CA LEU A 137 -11.02 -24.00 -6.76
C LEU A 137 -11.04 -22.48 -6.94
N LYS A 138 -10.04 -21.93 -7.63
CA LYS A 138 -9.90 -20.49 -7.89
C LYS A 138 -11.13 -19.87 -8.55
N GLN A 139 -11.84 -20.62 -9.39
CA GLN A 139 -13.07 -20.17 -10.04
C GLN A 139 -14.27 -20.04 -9.09
N GLN A 140 -14.22 -20.66 -7.90
CA GLN A 140 -15.34 -20.76 -6.95
C GLN A 140 -15.07 -20.08 -5.61
N VAL A 141 -13.86 -19.53 -5.41
CA VAL A 141 -13.47 -18.83 -4.18
C VAL A 141 -13.21 -17.35 -4.46
N ASP A 142 -13.12 -16.57 -3.39
CA ASP A 142 -12.76 -15.16 -3.48
C ASP A 142 -11.29 -14.96 -3.89
N ALA A 143 -10.94 -13.74 -4.30
CA ALA A 143 -9.61 -13.42 -4.81
C ALA A 143 -8.49 -13.69 -3.79
N SER A 144 -8.78 -13.61 -2.48
CA SER A 144 -7.83 -13.91 -1.42
C SER A 144 -7.45 -15.39 -1.41
N ALA A 145 -8.45 -16.26 -1.28
CA ALA A 145 -8.25 -17.70 -1.28
C ALA A 145 -7.67 -18.20 -2.62
N ALA A 146 -8.08 -17.60 -3.74
CA ALA A 146 -7.54 -17.93 -5.05
C ALA A 146 -6.03 -17.63 -5.16
N SER A 147 -5.58 -16.52 -4.56
CA SER A 147 -4.16 -16.13 -4.55
C SER A 147 -3.32 -17.05 -3.66
N ALA A 148 -3.84 -17.46 -2.50
CA ALA A 148 -3.16 -18.39 -1.60
C ALA A 148 -2.92 -19.76 -2.27
N ILE A 149 -3.94 -20.31 -2.93
CA ILE A 149 -3.85 -21.57 -3.69
C ILE A 149 -2.76 -21.48 -4.77
N GLN A 150 -2.72 -20.36 -5.49
CA GLN A 150 -1.75 -20.16 -6.56
C GLN A 150 -0.32 -20.00 -6.03
N SER A 151 -0.15 -19.33 -4.88
CA SER A 151 1.14 -19.18 -4.21
C SER A 151 1.72 -20.52 -3.77
N ASP A 152 0.91 -21.36 -3.12
CA ASP A 152 1.32 -22.71 -2.67
C ASP A 152 1.78 -23.56 -3.86
N GLN A 153 1.01 -23.58 -4.96
CA GLN A 153 1.37 -24.33 -6.17
C GLN A 153 2.67 -23.84 -6.82
N LEU A 154 2.85 -22.50 -6.87
CA LEU A 154 4.04 -21.89 -7.44
C LEU A 154 5.27 -22.25 -6.61
N SER A 155 5.16 -22.24 -5.29
CA SER A 155 6.28 -22.58 -4.38
C SER A 155 6.78 -24.01 -4.60
N LEU A 156 5.88 -25.00 -4.66
CA LEU A 156 6.22 -26.40 -4.90
C LEU A 156 6.83 -26.61 -6.30
N SER A 157 6.28 -25.94 -7.30
CA SER A 157 6.78 -26.01 -8.68
C SER A 157 8.18 -25.38 -8.82
N GLN A 158 8.43 -24.26 -8.13
CA GLN A 158 9.74 -23.60 -8.11
C GLN A 158 10.78 -24.47 -7.40
N HIS A 159 10.44 -25.09 -6.27
CA HIS A 159 11.34 -26.00 -5.54
C HIS A 159 11.71 -27.20 -6.43
N LEU A 160 10.73 -27.84 -7.06
CA LEU A 160 10.98 -28.98 -7.95
C LEU A 160 11.89 -28.60 -9.13
N CYS A 161 11.65 -27.43 -9.73
CA CYS A 161 12.49 -26.90 -10.81
C CYS A 161 13.94 -26.68 -10.36
N ALA A 162 14.16 -26.16 -9.14
CA ALA A 162 15.50 -25.98 -8.59
C ALA A 162 16.25 -27.32 -8.40
N LEU A 163 15.54 -28.38 -8.01
CA LEU A 163 16.10 -29.74 -7.90
C LEU A 163 16.46 -30.31 -9.27
N GLU A 164 15.55 -30.22 -10.24
CA GLU A 164 15.76 -30.63 -11.63
C GLU A 164 17.01 -29.93 -12.22
N GLN A 165 17.17 -28.64 -11.92
CA GLN A 165 18.35 -27.85 -12.32
C GLN A 165 19.65 -28.36 -11.71
N ALA A 166 19.66 -28.59 -10.39
CA ALA A 166 20.86 -29.02 -9.67
C ALA A 166 21.33 -30.40 -10.17
N LEU A 167 20.39 -31.32 -10.42
CA LEU A 167 20.70 -32.65 -10.96
C LEU A 167 21.16 -32.59 -12.42
N CYS A 168 20.47 -31.85 -13.29
CA CYS A 168 20.90 -31.67 -14.68
C CYS A 168 22.31 -31.07 -14.77
N LYS A 169 22.62 -30.10 -13.91
CA LYS A 169 23.95 -29.50 -13.82
C LYS A 169 25.01 -30.54 -13.41
N GLN A 170 24.72 -31.34 -12.38
CA GLN A 170 25.68 -32.37 -11.97
C GLN A 170 25.86 -33.44 -13.05
N GLN A 171 24.76 -33.94 -13.61
CA GLN A 171 24.79 -34.93 -14.69
C GLN A 171 25.64 -34.45 -15.86
N THR A 172 25.45 -33.20 -16.30
CA THR A 172 26.22 -32.62 -17.41
C THR A 172 27.71 -32.55 -17.08
N MET A 173 28.06 -32.17 -15.84
CA MET A 173 29.44 -32.14 -15.37
C MET A 173 30.09 -33.53 -15.44
N LEU A 174 29.41 -34.54 -14.88
CA LEU A 174 29.89 -35.92 -14.86
C LEU A 174 30.04 -36.47 -16.29
N GLN A 175 29.05 -36.30 -17.16
CA GLN A 175 29.09 -36.74 -18.55
C GLN A 175 30.23 -36.10 -19.34
N THR A 176 30.46 -34.80 -19.14
CA THR A 176 31.58 -34.09 -19.80
C THR A 176 32.92 -34.64 -19.31
N GLY A 177 33.06 -34.88 -18.01
CA GLY A 177 34.27 -35.47 -17.42
C GLY A 177 34.57 -36.87 -17.97
N VAL A 178 33.55 -37.73 -18.09
CA VAL A 178 33.68 -39.07 -18.70
C VAL A 178 34.13 -38.97 -20.15
N LEU A 179 33.53 -38.07 -20.94
CA LEU A 179 33.90 -37.89 -22.34
C LEU A 179 35.35 -37.41 -22.51
N ASP A 180 35.79 -36.46 -21.68
CA ASP A 180 37.17 -35.97 -21.68
C ASP A 180 38.16 -37.09 -21.32
N TYR A 181 37.82 -37.92 -20.32
CA TYR A 181 38.62 -39.08 -19.93
C TYR A 181 38.68 -40.14 -21.04
N GLU A 182 37.54 -40.51 -21.64
CA GLU A 182 37.53 -41.43 -22.79
C GLU A 182 38.39 -40.92 -23.96
N THR A 183 38.33 -39.62 -24.22
CA THR A 183 39.13 -38.96 -25.27
C THR A 183 40.62 -39.04 -24.95
N PHE A 184 40.99 -38.81 -23.69
CA PHE A 184 42.35 -38.97 -23.21
C PHE A 184 42.84 -40.41 -23.37
N THR A 185 42.07 -41.41 -22.92
CA THR A 185 42.47 -42.83 -23.01
C THR A 185 42.64 -43.28 -24.45
N LYS A 186 41.69 -42.97 -25.34
CA LYS A 186 41.76 -43.31 -26.77
C LYS A 186 42.97 -42.65 -27.44
N SER A 187 43.22 -41.38 -27.14
CA SER A 187 44.36 -40.65 -27.72
C SER A 187 45.71 -41.19 -27.22
N LEU A 188 45.79 -41.54 -25.93
CA LEU A 188 46.98 -42.16 -25.33
C LEU A 188 47.28 -43.50 -26.00
N GLU A 189 46.27 -44.36 -26.19
CA GLU A 189 46.43 -45.67 -26.83
C GLU A 189 46.87 -45.57 -28.30
N VAL A 190 46.28 -44.65 -29.06
CA VAL A 190 46.65 -44.43 -30.48
C VAL A 190 48.11 -43.99 -30.61
N LEU A 191 48.55 -43.05 -29.76
CA LEU A 191 49.93 -42.56 -29.79
C LEU A 191 50.93 -43.60 -29.24
N GLU A 192 50.54 -44.39 -28.23
CA GLU A 192 51.35 -45.51 -27.73
C GLU A 192 51.48 -46.64 -28.76
N ALA A 193 50.42 -46.99 -29.51
CA ALA A 193 50.52 -47.97 -30.57
C ALA A 193 51.45 -47.48 -31.69
N TRP A 194 51.29 -46.22 -32.07
CA TRP A 194 52.11 -45.63 -33.12
C TRP A 194 53.59 -45.51 -32.73
N ILE A 195 53.91 -45.18 -31.47
CA ILE A 195 55.31 -45.06 -31.07
C ILE A 195 56.04 -46.41 -31.12
N VAL A 196 55.33 -47.51 -30.88
CA VAL A 196 55.85 -48.89 -31.05
C VAL A 196 56.11 -49.18 -32.52
N GLU A 197 55.17 -48.87 -33.43
CA GLU A 197 55.40 -48.99 -34.89
C GLU A 197 56.62 -48.17 -35.35
N ALA A 198 56.78 -46.97 -34.80
CA ALA A 198 57.90 -46.10 -35.12
C ALA A 198 59.25 -46.69 -34.65
N GLU A 199 59.25 -47.33 -33.48
CA GLU A 199 60.42 -48.05 -32.94
C GLU A 199 60.80 -49.25 -33.81
N GLU A 200 59.82 -50.04 -34.27
CA GLU A 200 60.07 -51.22 -35.12
C GLU A 200 60.77 -50.86 -36.44
N ILE A 201 60.32 -49.82 -37.12
CA ILE A 201 60.95 -49.34 -38.35
C ILE A 201 62.40 -48.86 -38.07
N LEU A 202 62.66 -48.25 -36.91
CA LEU A 202 64.01 -47.86 -36.49
C LEU A 202 64.93 -49.06 -36.20
N GLN A 203 64.40 -50.23 -35.86
CA GLN A 203 65.22 -51.43 -35.66
C GLN A 203 65.86 -51.94 -36.97
N GLY A 204 65.33 -51.54 -38.13
CA GLY A 204 65.95 -51.81 -39.43
C GLY A 204 67.41 -51.33 -39.51
N GLN A 205 68.27 -52.11 -40.18
CA GLN A 205 69.67 -51.74 -40.39
C GLN A 205 69.81 -50.72 -41.52
N ASP A 206 70.69 -49.74 -41.32
CA ASP A 206 70.92 -48.68 -42.30
C ASP A 206 72.04 -49.11 -43.29
N PRO A 207 71.83 -49.02 -44.62
CA PRO A 207 72.76 -49.50 -45.64
C PRO A 207 73.95 -48.55 -45.88
N GLY A 208 74.61 -48.08 -44.82
CA GLY A 208 75.66 -47.05 -44.87
C GLY A 208 76.97 -47.43 -45.58
N HIS A 209 77.09 -48.67 -46.09
CA HIS A 209 78.23 -49.16 -46.88
C HIS A 209 77.79 -49.89 -48.16
N SER A 210 76.50 -49.81 -48.53
CA SER A 210 75.99 -50.43 -49.75
C SER A 210 76.51 -49.70 -50.98
N SER A 211 76.93 -50.44 -52.01
CA SER A 211 77.22 -49.87 -53.33
C SER A 211 75.96 -49.53 -54.12
N ASP A 212 74.80 -50.00 -53.66
CA ASP A 212 73.50 -49.77 -54.31
C ASP A 212 72.81 -48.53 -53.74
N LEU A 213 72.92 -47.42 -54.46
CA LEU A 213 72.32 -46.14 -54.10
C LEU A 213 70.77 -46.20 -54.02
N SER A 214 70.13 -47.13 -54.73
CA SER A 214 68.67 -47.28 -54.68
C SER A 214 68.20 -47.77 -53.31
N THR A 215 68.90 -48.74 -52.71
CA THR A 215 68.60 -49.24 -51.35
C THR A 215 68.75 -48.19 -50.26
N ILE A 216 69.71 -47.27 -50.42
CA ILE A 216 69.91 -46.14 -49.51
C ILE A 216 68.78 -45.12 -49.67
N GLN A 217 68.36 -44.82 -50.91
CA GLN A 217 67.24 -43.92 -51.19
C GLN A 217 65.92 -44.47 -50.64
N GLU A 218 65.65 -45.76 -50.80
CA GLU A 218 64.47 -46.43 -50.25
C GLU A 218 64.43 -46.31 -48.71
N ARG A 219 65.54 -46.62 -48.03
CA ARG A 219 65.64 -46.48 -46.56
C ARG A 219 65.50 -45.02 -46.11
N MET A 220 66.04 -44.08 -46.86
CA MET A 220 65.88 -42.65 -46.57
C MET A 220 64.43 -42.18 -46.72
N GLU A 221 63.70 -42.64 -47.74
CA GLU A 221 62.28 -42.29 -47.89
C GLU A 221 61.41 -42.92 -46.78
N GLU A 222 61.75 -44.11 -46.29
CA GLU A 222 61.09 -44.71 -45.11
C GLU A 222 61.30 -43.87 -43.84
N LEU A 223 62.56 -43.50 -43.53
CA LEU A 223 62.88 -42.65 -42.38
C LEU A 223 62.30 -41.23 -42.52
N LYS A 224 62.26 -40.68 -43.73
CA LYS A 224 61.61 -39.40 -44.03
C LYS A 224 60.10 -39.48 -43.83
N GLY A 225 59.47 -40.57 -44.26
CA GLY A 225 58.06 -40.85 -43.97
C GLY A 225 57.76 -40.87 -42.48
N GLN A 226 58.65 -41.47 -41.68
CA GLN A 226 58.54 -41.41 -40.21
C GLN A 226 58.70 -40.00 -39.64
N MET A 227 59.75 -39.26 -40.05
CA MET A 227 59.97 -37.88 -39.58
C MET A 227 58.76 -36.99 -39.86
N LEU A 228 58.18 -37.12 -41.05
CA LEU A 228 56.96 -36.40 -41.42
C LEU A 228 55.78 -36.83 -40.52
N LYS A 229 55.62 -38.13 -40.24
CA LYS A 229 54.56 -38.62 -39.36
C LYS A 229 54.72 -38.10 -37.91
N PHE A 230 55.93 -38.07 -37.35
CA PHE A 230 56.26 -37.41 -36.07
C PHE A 230 55.81 -35.95 -36.06
N SER A 231 56.16 -35.19 -37.10
CA SER A 231 55.75 -33.79 -37.21
C SER A 231 54.23 -33.64 -37.28
N SER A 232 53.53 -34.48 -38.06
CA SER A 232 52.07 -34.36 -38.20
C SER A 232 51.27 -34.69 -36.94
N LEU A 233 51.81 -35.56 -36.08
CA LEU A 233 51.17 -36.05 -34.86
C LEU A 233 51.61 -35.27 -33.60
N ALA A 234 52.60 -34.36 -33.71
CA ALA A 234 53.04 -33.53 -32.58
C ALA A 234 51.90 -32.72 -31.93
N PRO A 235 50.96 -32.11 -32.69
CA PRO A 235 49.82 -31.42 -32.09
C PRO A 235 48.86 -32.35 -31.33
N ASP A 236 48.81 -33.64 -31.69
CA ASP A 236 47.99 -34.62 -30.99
C ASP A 236 48.62 -35.02 -29.64
N LEU A 237 49.95 -35.11 -29.58
CA LEU A 237 50.67 -35.30 -28.33
C LEU A 237 50.51 -34.09 -27.39
N ASP A 238 50.58 -32.88 -27.91
CA ASP A 238 50.36 -31.66 -27.12
C ASP A 238 48.92 -31.60 -26.57
N ARG A 239 47.91 -31.94 -27.39
CA ARG A 239 46.52 -32.06 -26.94
C ARG A 239 46.34 -33.11 -25.84
N LEU A 240 46.97 -34.27 -25.98
CA LEU A 240 46.96 -35.30 -24.95
C LEU A 240 47.57 -34.77 -23.65
N ASN A 241 48.67 -34.02 -23.75
CA ASN A 241 49.34 -33.43 -22.59
C ASN A 241 48.45 -32.41 -21.87
N GLU A 242 47.81 -31.51 -22.61
CA GLU A 242 46.85 -30.54 -22.07
C GLU A 242 45.65 -31.21 -21.37
N LEU A 243 45.08 -32.26 -21.97
CA LEU A 243 44.02 -33.04 -21.32
C LEU A 243 44.52 -33.69 -20.03
N GLY A 244 45.72 -34.26 -20.06
CA GLY A 244 46.32 -34.92 -18.89
C GLY A 244 46.60 -33.97 -17.72
N TYR A 245 46.87 -32.69 -17.98
CA TYR A 245 47.01 -31.69 -16.91
C TYR A 245 45.68 -31.22 -16.31
N ARG A 246 44.58 -31.36 -17.05
CA ARG A 246 43.24 -30.93 -16.63
C ARG A 246 42.47 -32.03 -15.91
N LEU A 247 42.75 -33.29 -16.24
CA LEU A 247 42.06 -34.45 -15.70
C LEU A 247 42.70 -34.93 -14.38
N PRO A 248 41.90 -35.44 -13.43
CA PRO A 248 42.40 -36.08 -12.22
C PRO A 248 42.92 -37.50 -12.54
N LEU A 249 44.07 -37.60 -13.20
CA LEU A 249 44.66 -38.88 -13.62
C LEU A 249 45.23 -39.68 -12.44
N ASN A 250 45.16 -41.01 -12.54
CA ASN A 250 45.82 -41.88 -11.57
C ASN A 250 47.33 -42.05 -11.86
N ASP A 251 48.07 -42.53 -10.86
CA ASP A 251 49.53 -42.74 -10.92
C ASP A 251 49.99 -43.59 -12.13
N LYS A 252 49.16 -44.54 -12.56
CA LYS A 252 49.49 -45.44 -13.68
C LYS A 252 49.41 -44.69 -15.00
N GLU A 253 48.38 -43.87 -15.18
CA GLU A 253 48.18 -43.06 -16.39
C GLU A 253 49.22 -41.96 -16.53
N ILE A 254 49.54 -41.29 -15.41
CA ILE A 254 50.62 -40.30 -15.37
C ILE A 254 51.94 -40.95 -15.83
N LYS A 255 52.25 -42.17 -15.34
CA LYS A 255 53.45 -42.91 -15.76
C LYS A 255 53.43 -43.30 -17.24
N ARG A 256 52.28 -43.74 -17.77
CA ARG A 256 52.12 -44.05 -19.20
C ARG A 256 52.38 -42.83 -20.08
N MET A 257 51.73 -41.72 -19.77
CA MET A 257 51.88 -40.44 -20.46
C MET A 257 53.33 -39.93 -20.42
N GLN A 258 54.01 -40.01 -19.27
CA GLN A 258 55.44 -39.68 -19.16
C GLN A 258 56.33 -40.62 -19.97
N SER A 259 56.02 -41.91 -20.01
CA SER A 259 56.72 -42.92 -20.82
C SER A 259 56.59 -42.61 -22.31
N LEU A 260 55.37 -42.32 -22.78
CA LEU A 260 55.11 -41.94 -24.18
C LEU A 260 55.93 -40.71 -24.59
N ASN A 261 55.91 -39.63 -23.79
CA ASN A 261 56.69 -38.43 -24.07
C ASN A 261 58.21 -38.70 -24.15
N ARG A 262 58.74 -39.60 -23.31
CA ARG A 262 60.16 -39.99 -23.35
C ARG A 262 60.49 -40.78 -24.60
N HIS A 263 59.69 -41.80 -24.95
CA HIS A 263 59.90 -42.60 -26.17
C HIS A 263 59.76 -41.75 -27.43
N TRP A 264 58.77 -40.86 -27.46
CA TRP A 264 58.58 -39.90 -28.55
C TRP A 264 59.84 -39.09 -28.84
N SER A 265 60.42 -38.47 -27.80
CA SER A 265 61.63 -37.66 -27.92
C SER A 265 62.84 -38.49 -28.38
N LEU A 266 63.00 -39.69 -27.83
CA LEU A 266 64.10 -40.59 -28.18
C LEU A 266 64.04 -41.05 -29.64
N ILE A 267 62.91 -41.61 -30.06
CA ILE A 267 62.72 -42.19 -31.39
C ILE A 267 62.78 -41.10 -32.45
N SER A 268 62.10 -39.96 -32.24
CA SER A 268 62.15 -38.81 -33.16
C SER A 268 63.59 -38.31 -33.40
N SER A 269 64.38 -38.20 -32.33
CA SER A 269 65.80 -37.81 -32.41
C SER A 269 66.62 -38.83 -33.19
N GLN A 270 66.44 -40.13 -32.91
CA GLN A 270 67.16 -41.22 -33.59
C GLN A 270 66.80 -41.32 -35.09
N THR A 271 65.53 -41.18 -35.45
CA THR A 271 65.10 -41.15 -36.86
C THR A 271 65.77 -40.00 -37.59
N THR A 272 65.80 -38.81 -36.97
CA THR A 272 66.46 -37.62 -37.55
C THR A 272 67.97 -37.83 -37.72
N GLU A 273 68.63 -38.43 -36.73
CA GLU A 273 70.07 -38.72 -36.78
C GLU A 273 70.42 -39.73 -37.88
N ARG A 274 69.67 -40.83 -37.98
CA ARG A 274 69.90 -41.86 -39.00
C ARG A 274 69.64 -41.36 -40.41
N PHE A 275 68.55 -40.62 -40.62
CA PHE A 275 68.26 -39.97 -41.89
C PHE A 275 69.43 -39.05 -42.31
N SER A 276 69.90 -38.21 -41.38
CA SER A 276 71.04 -37.31 -41.59
C SER A 276 72.32 -38.04 -42.01
N LYS A 277 72.63 -39.19 -41.40
CA LYS A 277 73.80 -39.99 -41.75
C LYS A 277 73.71 -40.55 -43.17
N LEU A 278 72.56 -41.12 -43.55
CA LEU A 278 72.35 -41.65 -44.90
C LEU A 278 72.35 -40.54 -45.96
N GLN A 279 71.78 -39.38 -45.65
CA GLN A 279 71.78 -38.22 -46.54
C GLN A 279 73.21 -37.70 -46.79
N SER A 280 74.01 -37.57 -45.73
CA SER A 280 75.42 -37.20 -45.83
C SER A 280 76.20 -38.18 -46.72
N PHE A 281 75.97 -39.49 -46.56
CA PHE A 281 76.57 -40.53 -47.40
C PHE A 281 76.15 -40.38 -48.87
N LEU A 282 74.85 -40.22 -49.15
CA LEU A 282 74.35 -40.09 -50.52
C LEU A 282 74.87 -38.83 -51.21
N LEU A 283 75.00 -37.72 -50.47
CA LEU A 283 75.60 -36.49 -50.98
C LEU A 283 77.07 -36.69 -51.39
N GLN A 284 77.86 -37.52 -50.69
CA GLN A 284 79.25 -37.80 -51.10
C GLN A 284 79.35 -38.47 -52.48
N HIS A 285 78.31 -39.17 -52.91
CA HIS A 285 78.25 -39.85 -54.21
C HIS A 285 77.64 -39.01 -55.34
N GLN A 286 77.14 -37.80 -55.05
CA GLN A 286 76.63 -36.86 -56.05
C GLN A 286 77.70 -35.88 -56.50
N THR A 287 77.63 -35.47 -57.77
CA THR A 287 78.45 -34.38 -58.30
C THR A 287 77.96 -33.02 -57.78
N PHE A 288 78.84 -32.02 -57.82
CA PHE A 288 78.51 -30.64 -57.43
C PHE A 288 77.28 -30.08 -58.18
N LEU A 289 77.14 -30.38 -59.48
CA LEU A 289 76.02 -29.91 -60.30
C LEU A 289 74.70 -30.59 -59.90
N GLU A 290 74.69 -31.91 -59.69
CA GLU A 290 73.50 -32.65 -59.24
C GLU A 290 72.99 -32.15 -57.88
N LYS A 291 73.90 -31.81 -56.95
CA LYS A 291 73.54 -31.18 -55.67
C LYS A 291 72.91 -29.81 -55.88
N CYS A 292 73.45 -28.99 -56.78
CA CYS A 292 72.90 -27.67 -57.08
C CYS A 292 71.51 -27.76 -57.74
N GLU A 293 71.30 -28.68 -58.67
CA GLU A 293 70.00 -28.90 -59.31
C GLU A 293 68.93 -29.31 -58.29
N THR A 294 69.23 -30.33 -57.47
CA THR A 294 68.32 -30.79 -56.41
C THR A 294 68.03 -29.71 -55.37
N TRP A 295 69.01 -28.87 -55.05
CA TRP A 295 68.83 -27.73 -54.16
C TRP A 295 67.96 -26.62 -54.77
N MET A 296 68.16 -26.28 -56.05
CA MET A 296 67.37 -25.26 -56.74
C MET A 296 65.91 -25.70 -56.91
N GLU A 297 65.66 -26.97 -57.23
CA GLU A 297 64.31 -27.53 -57.28
C GLU A 297 63.62 -27.41 -55.91
N PHE A 298 64.33 -27.78 -54.84
CA PHE A 298 63.82 -27.66 -53.47
C PHE A 298 63.54 -26.20 -53.07
N LEU A 299 64.40 -25.26 -53.43
CA LEU A 299 64.17 -23.83 -53.17
C LEU A 299 62.89 -23.32 -53.85
N VAL A 300 62.66 -23.68 -55.11
CA VAL A 300 61.43 -23.28 -55.83
C VAL A 300 60.18 -23.84 -55.16
N GLN A 301 60.19 -25.13 -54.80
CA GLN A 301 59.08 -25.76 -54.08
C GLN A 301 58.84 -25.10 -52.71
N THR A 302 59.93 -24.72 -52.02
CA THR A 302 59.88 -24.03 -50.73
C THR A 302 59.26 -22.64 -50.84
N GLU A 303 59.65 -21.86 -51.85
CA GLU A 303 59.06 -20.53 -52.09
C GLU A 303 57.55 -20.60 -52.35
N GLN A 304 57.11 -21.61 -53.11
CA GLN A 304 55.68 -21.85 -53.35
C GLN A 304 54.93 -22.19 -52.06
N LYS A 305 55.49 -23.05 -51.19
CA LYS A 305 54.90 -23.38 -49.88
C LYS A 305 54.80 -22.17 -48.95
N LEU A 306 55.79 -21.28 -48.98
CA LEU A 306 55.80 -20.06 -48.16
C LEU A 306 54.84 -18.97 -48.64
N ALA A 307 54.51 -18.96 -49.94
CA ALA A 307 53.63 -17.97 -50.56
C ALA A 307 52.13 -18.17 -50.27
N VAL A 308 51.73 -19.34 -49.75
CA VAL A 308 50.34 -19.63 -49.37
C VAL A 308 49.83 -18.60 -48.36
N GLU A 309 48.62 -18.07 -48.47
CA GLU A 309 48.11 -17.11 -47.47
C GLU A 309 47.85 -17.77 -46.11
N ILE A 310 47.99 -17.03 -45.02
CA ILE A 310 47.66 -17.54 -43.68
C ILE A 310 46.14 -17.44 -43.50
N SER A 311 45.49 -18.55 -43.13
CA SER A 311 44.03 -18.58 -43.00
C SER A 311 43.55 -17.82 -41.76
N GLY A 312 42.38 -17.19 -41.86
CA GLY A 312 41.68 -16.62 -40.71
C GLY A 312 40.79 -17.62 -39.95
N ASN A 313 40.62 -18.84 -40.46
CA ASN A 313 39.78 -19.88 -39.87
C ASN A 313 40.57 -20.79 -38.95
N TYR A 314 40.04 -21.09 -37.76
CA TYR A 314 40.71 -21.93 -36.77
C TYR A 314 41.06 -23.34 -37.27
N GLN A 315 40.17 -24.02 -38.01
CA GLN A 315 40.43 -25.38 -38.50
C GLN A 315 41.54 -25.39 -39.55
N HIS A 316 41.46 -24.46 -40.51
CA HIS A 316 42.50 -24.33 -41.54
C HIS A 316 43.83 -23.86 -40.94
N LEU A 317 43.84 -23.06 -39.87
CA LEU A 317 45.06 -22.71 -39.16
C LEU A 317 45.74 -23.93 -38.53
N LEU A 318 44.98 -24.85 -37.93
CA LEU A 318 45.52 -26.12 -37.41
C LEU A 318 46.09 -27.00 -38.54
N GLU A 319 45.43 -27.03 -39.70
CA GLU A 319 45.94 -27.72 -40.89
C GLU A 319 47.24 -27.06 -41.41
N GLN A 320 47.29 -25.72 -41.45
CA GLN A 320 48.48 -24.97 -41.83
C GLN A 320 49.62 -25.15 -40.84
N GLN A 321 49.34 -25.29 -39.54
CA GLN A 321 50.35 -25.61 -38.53
C GLN A 321 50.96 -26.99 -38.77
N ARG A 322 50.13 -28.04 -38.96
CA ARG A 322 50.61 -29.39 -39.30
C ARG A 322 51.43 -29.39 -40.60
N ALA A 323 50.95 -28.70 -41.63
CA ALA A 323 51.67 -28.55 -42.89
C ALA A 323 53.00 -27.81 -42.71
N HIS A 324 53.05 -26.82 -41.81
CA HIS A 324 54.27 -26.09 -41.50
C HIS A 324 55.27 -26.91 -40.70
N GLU A 325 54.82 -27.75 -39.76
CA GLU A 325 55.68 -28.68 -39.02
C GLU A 325 56.33 -29.70 -39.95
N LEU A 326 55.56 -30.27 -40.89
CA LEU A 326 56.05 -31.12 -41.96
C LEU A 326 57.10 -30.40 -42.82
N PHE A 327 56.78 -29.18 -43.23
CA PHE A 327 57.68 -28.35 -44.03
C PHE A 327 58.97 -28.00 -43.27
N GLN A 328 58.89 -27.73 -41.96
CA GLN A 328 60.06 -27.43 -41.14
C GLN A 328 60.98 -28.64 -40.97
N ALA A 329 60.43 -29.84 -40.79
CA ALA A 329 61.20 -31.08 -40.77
C ALA A 329 61.90 -31.32 -42.12
N GLU A 330 61.20 -31.08 -43.23
CA GLU A 330 61.77 -31.15 -44.57
C GLU A 330 62.92 -30.14 -44.75
N MET A 331 62.73 -28.88 -44.35
CA MET A 331 63.78 -27.85 -44.40
C MET A 331 65.02 -28.21 -43.60
N PHE A 332 64.85 -28.70 -42.36
CA PHE A 332 65.95 -29.11 -41.51
C PHE A 332 66.75 -30.25 -42.14
N SER A 333 66.05 -31.24 -42.69
CA SER A 333 66.67 -32.36 -43.39
C SER A 333 67.43 -31.89 -44.64
N ARG A 334 66.87 -30.98 -45.43
CA ARG A 334 67.48 -30.50 -46.69
C ARG A 334 68.66 -29.56 -46.49
N GLN A 335 68.79 -28.92 -45.32
CA GLN A 335 69.91 -28.02 -45.00
C GLN A 335 71.30 -28.66 -45.20
N GLN A 336 71.41 -29.99 -45.07
CA GLN A 336 72.65 -30.73 -45.31
C GLN A 336 73.12 -30.67 -46.75
N ILE A 337 72.19 -30.58 -47.72
CA ILE A 337 72.50 -30.43 -49.15
C ILE A 337 73.25 -29.13 -49.38
N LEU A 338 72.75 -28.02 -48.83
CA LEU A 338 73.43 -26.72 -48.90
C LEU A 338 74.83 -26.76 -48.26
N HIS A 339 74.95 -27.40 -47.10
CA HIS A 339 76.25 -27.53 -46.44
C HIS A 339 77.25 -28.30 -47.32
N SER A 340 76.82 -29.38 -47.97
CA SER A 340 77.65 -30.13 -48.91
C SER A 340 78.00 -29.31 -50.16
N ILE A 341 77.07 -28.53 -50.73
CA ILE A 341 77.36 -27.63 -51.87
C ILE A 341 78.44 -26.60 -51.49
N ILE A 342 78.35 -26.02 -50.29
CA ILE A 342 79.34 -25.04 -49.81
C ILE A 342 80.71 -25.68 -49.66
N ILE A 343 80.80 -26.89 -49.07
CA ILE A 343 82.06 -27.62 -48.90
C ILE A 343 82.67 -27.98 -50.26
N ASP A 344 81.89 -28.58 -51.16
CA ASP A 344 82.34 -28.95 -52.49
C ASP A 344 82.78 -27.71 -53.30
N GLY A 345 82.01 -26.62 -53.22
CA GLY A 345 82.30 -25.36 -53.88
C GLY A 345 83.59 -24.70 -53.35
N GLN A 346 83.84 -24.76 -52.05
CA GLN A 346 85.10 -24.31 -51.46
C GLN A 346 86.29 -25.15 -51.96
N HIS A 347 86.12 -26.46 -52.04
CA HIS A 347 87.17 -27.36 -52.55
C HIS A 347 87.45 -27.13 -54.04
N LEU A 348 86.43 -26.90 -54.88
CA LEU A 348 86.61 -26.52 -56.29
C LEU A 348 87.38 -25.20 -56.44
N LEU A 349 87.10 -24.23 -55.57
CA LEU A 349 87.86 -22.98 -55.51
C LEU A 349 89.33 -23.24 -55.15
N GLU A 350 89.61 -24.06 -54.13
CA GLU A 350 90.97 -24.41 -53.69
C GLU A 350 91.76 -25.14 -54.79
N GLN A 351 91.12 -26.03 -55.55
CA GLN A 351 91.72 -26.80 -56.64
C GLN A 351 91.90 -26.00 -57.96
N GLY A 352 91.37 -24.77 -58.03
CA GLY A 352 91.48 -23.93 -59.22
C GLY A 352 90.65 -24.43 -60.42
N GLN A 353 89.60 -25.21 -60.17
CA GLN A 353 88.73 -25.80 -61.20
C GLN A 353 87.57 -24.86 -61.61
N VAL A 354 87.77 -23.54 -61.44
CA VAL A 354 86.75 -22.51 -61.65
C VAL A 354 87.37 -21.35 -62.43
N ASP A 355 86.75 -20.95 -63.53
CA ASP A 355 87.27 -19.90 -64.42
C ASP A 355 87.26 -18.50 -63.76
N ASP A 356 86.16 -18.11 -63.11
CA ASP A 356 86.02 -16.86 -62.34
C ASP A 356 85.77 -17.16 -60.86
N ARG A 357 86.83 -17.04 -60.05
CA ARG A 357 86.79 -17.35 -58.61
C ARG A 357 85.91 -16.38 -57.82
N ASP A 358 85.90 -15.10 -58.20
CA ASP A 358 85.17 -14.07 -57.48
C ASP A 358 83.67 -14.19 -57.76
N GLU A 359 83.28 -14.40 -59.02
CA GLU A 359 81.88 -14.63 -59.41
C GLU A 359 81.32 -15.91 -58.79
N PHE A 360 82.10 -17.00 -58.76
CA PHE A 360 81.65 -18.27 -58.18
C PHE A 360 81.48 -18.19 -56.66
N ASN A 361 82.42 -17.54 -55.96
CA ASN A 361 82.32 -17.33 -54.52
C ASN A 361 81.12 -16.42 -54.16
N LEU A 362 80.82 -15.41 -55.00
CA LEU A 362 79.62 -14.60 -54.88
C LEU A 362 78.35 -15.45 -55.01
N LYS A 363 78.29 -16.38 -55.97
CA LYS A 363 77.15 -17.30 -56.14
C LYS A 363 76.94 -18.22 -54.94
N LEU A 364 78.01 -18.81 -54.37
CA LEU A 364 77.91 -19.62 -53.14
C LEU A 364 77.42 -18.81 -51.93
N THR A 365 77.92 -17.58 -51.79
CA THR A 365 77.49 -16.66 -50.73
C THR A 365 76.03 -16.26 -50.90
N LEU A 366 75.61 -16.00 -52.15
CA LEU A 366 74.22 -15.67 -52.48
C LEU A 366 73.28 -16.82 -52.12
N LEU A 367 73.64 -18.06 -52.46
CA LEU A 367 72.86 -19.26 -52.14
C LEU A 367 72.62 -19.40 -50.62
N SER A 368 73.69 -19.22 -49.83
CA SER A 368 73.63 -19.22 -48.37
C SER A 368 72.72 -18.08 -47.85
N SER A 369 72.87 -16.87 -48.40
CA SER A 369 72.06 -15.71 -48.00
C SER A 369 70.57 -15.88 -48.32
N GLN A 370 70.24 -16.48 -49.48
CA GLN A 370 68.88 -16.80 -49.89
C GLN A 370 68.25 -17.81 -48.93
N TRP A 371 68.95 -18.89 -48.61
CA TRP A 371 68.48 -19.89 -47.66
C TRP A 371 68.22 -19.31 -46.27
N GLN A 372 69.12 -18.46 -45.77
CA GLN A 372 68.90 -17.77 -44.50
C GLN A 372 67.65 -16.86 -44.55
N GLY A 373 67.37 -16.24 -45.71
CA GLY A 373 66.13 -15.50 -45.95
C GLY A 373 64.88 -16.37 -45.91
N VAL A 374 64.94 -17.57 -46.51
CA VAL A 374 63.87 -18.58 -46.48
C VAL A 374 63.61 -19.04 -45.05
N ILE A 375 64.65 -19.39 -44.28
CA ILE A 375 64.53 -19.79 -42.86
C ILE A 375 63.82 -18.71 -42.05
N ARG A 376 64.23 -17.44 -42.20
CA ARG A 376 63.60 -16.33 -41.46
C ARG A 376 62.12 -16.18 -41.79
N ARG A 377 61.73 -16.28 -43.06
CA ARG A 377 60.32 -16.21 -43.47
C ARG A 377 59.51 -17.41 -42.98
N ALA A 378 60.08 -18.61 -43.02
CA ALA A 378 59.43 -19.80 -42.46
C ALA A 378 59.18 -19.64 -40.95
N GLN A 379 60.19 -19.22 -40.19
CA GLN A 379 60.06 -18.96 -38.75
C GLN A 379 59.05 -17.83 -38.45
N GLN A 380 59.05 -16.75 -39.23
CA GLN A 380 58.09 -15.67 -39.08
C GLN A 380 56.66 -16.16 -39.35
N ARG A 381 56.45 -16.95 -40.41
CA ARG A 381 55.16 -17.56 -40.73
C ARG A 381 54.67 -18.45 -39.59
N ARG A 382 55.53 -19.30 -39.05
CA ARG A 382 55.23 -20.13 -37.87
C ARG A 382 54.75 -19.28 -36.69
N GLY A 383 55.50 -18.23 -36.35
CA GLY A 383 55.16 -17.35 -35.24
C GLY A 383 53.79 -16.68 -35.41
N ILE A 384 53.39 -16.34 -36.63
CA ILE A 384 52.07 -15.78 -36.92
C ILE A 384 50.97 -16.85 -36.76
N ILE A 385 51.15 -18.03 -37.37
CA ILE A 385 50.20 -19.16 -37.28
C ILE A 385 50.00 -19.56 -35.81
N ASP A 386 51.09 -19.80 -35.07
CA ASP A 386 51.03 -20.20 -33.67
C ASP A 386 50.34 -19.11 -32.83
N SER A 387 50.66 -17.84 -33.01
CA SER A 387 50.01 -16.72 -32.30
C SER A 387 48.50 -16.65 -32.57
N GLN A 388 48.08 -16.81 -33.82
CA GLN A 388 46.65 -16.81 -34.18
C GLN A 388 45.90 -18.02 -33.60
N ILE A 389 46.50 -19.21 -33.64
CA ILE A 389 45.94 -20.42 -33.01
C ILE A 389 45.73 -20.20 -31.51
N HIS A 390 46.73 -19.64 -30.82
CA HIS A 390 46.63 -19.33 -29.39
C HIS A 390 45.52 -18.31 -29.09
N GLN A 391 45.35 -17.29 -29.93
CA GLN A 391 44.26 -16.30 -29.78
C GLN A 391 42.88 -16.95 -29.96
N TRP A 392 42.73 -17.80 -30.98
CA TRP A 392 41.49 -18.55 -31.22
C TRP A 392 41.17 -19.51 -30.07
N GLN A 393 42.16 -20.25 -29.56
CA GLN A 393 42.00 -21.16 -28.41
C GLN A 393 41.54 -20.39 -27.17
N ARG A 394 42.23 -19.30 -26.84
CA ARG A 394 41.89 -18.46 -25.69
C ARG A 394 40.47 -17.91 -25.81
N TYR A 395 40.08 -17.37 -26.98
CA TYR A 395 38.71 -16.90 -27.20
C TYR A 395 37.69 -18.02 -26.99
N ARG A 396 37.89 -19.18 -27.62
CA ARG A 396 36.96 -20.31 -27.53
C ARG A 396 36.76 -20.77 -26.09
N GLU A 397 37.83 -20.86 -25.30
CA GLU A 397 37.75 -21.23 -23.89
C GLU A 397 36.97 -20.18 -23.06
N MET A 398 37.28 -18.90 -23.25
CA MET A 398 36.58 -17.81 -22.54
C MET A 398 35.10 -17.74 -22.94
N ALA A 399 34.81 -17.86 -24.23
CA ALA A 399 33.44 -17.84 -24.78
C ALA A 399 32.62 -19.03 -24.29
N GLU A 400 33.20 -20.22 -24.22
CA GLU A 400 32.52 -21.40 -23.68
C GLU A 400 32.20 -21.26 -22.19
N LYS A 401 33.17 -20.82 -21.38
CA LYS A 401 32.96 -20.54 -19.94
C LYS A 401 31.85 -19.52 -19.72
N LEU A 402 31.86 -18.43 -20.51
CA LEU A 402 30.86 -17.38 -20.41
C LEU A 402 29.48 -17.83 -20.89
N ARG A 403 29.40 -18.60 -21.99
CA ARG A 403 28.13 -19.15 -22.50
C ARG A 403 27.50 -20.11 -21.48
N LYS A 404 28.31 -21.01 -20.88
CA LYS A 404 27.86 -21.90 -19.80
C LYS A 404 27.31 -21.11 -18.63
N TRP A 405 28.05 -20.10 -18.15
CA TRP A 405 27.61 -19.26 -17.05
C TRP A 405 26.34 -18.45 -17.38
N LEU A 406 26.21 -17.90 -18.59
CA LEU A 406 25.02 -17.17 -19.03
C LEU A 406 23.78 -18.07 -19.05
N VAL A 407 23.92 -19.34 -19.44
CA VAL A 407 22.82 -20.32 -19.38
C VAL A 407 22.39 -20.55 -17.93
N GLU A 408 23.34 -20.79 -17.01
CA GLU A 408 23.06 -20.99 -15.59
C GLU A 408 22.32 -19.80 -14.95
N VAL A 409 22.71 -18.57 -15.31
CA VAL A 409 22.05 -17.36 -14.80
C VAL A 409 20.67 -17.12 -15.44
N SER A 410 20.48 -17.55 -16.68
CA SER A 410 19.23 -17.35 -17.43
C SER A 410 18.10 -18.34 -17.09
N TYR A 411 18.43 -19.50 -16.53
CA TYR A 411 17.46 -20.58 -16.25
C TYR A 411 16.84 -20.51 -14.85
N LEU A 412 17.25 -19.56 -14.01
CA LEU A 412 16.60 -19.31 -12.73
C LEU A 412 15.19 -18.80 -12.98
N PRO A 413 14.16 -19.38 -12.31
CA PRO A 413 12.77 -19.07 -12.63
C PRO A 413 12.58 -17.57 -12.62
N VAL A 414 12.05 -17.08 -13.75
CA VAL A 414 11.28 -15.84 -13.77
C VAL A 414 10.16 -16.09 -12.77
N SER A 415 10.39 -15.78 -11.50
CA SER A 415 9.29 -15.44 -10.62
C SER A 415 8.69 -14.23 -11.31
N ALA A 416 7.59 -14.47 -12.00
CA ALA A 416 6.83 -13.45 -12.68
C ALA A 416 6.27 -12.55 -11.59
N LEU A 417 7.12 -11.65 -11.10
CA LEU A 417 6.75 -10.51 -10.29
C LEU A 417 5.77 -9.71 -11.15
N GLY A 418 4.48 -9.98 -10.93
CA GLY A 418 3.37 -9.47 -11.73
C GLY A 418 2.32 -10.49 -12.19
N SER A 419 2.53 -11.81 -12.09
CA SER A 419 1.48 -12.80 -12.43
C SER A 419 0.78 -13.39 -11.22
N VAL A 420 1.44 -13.46 -10.07
CA VAL A 420 0.89 -13.98 -8.81
C VAL A 420 1.37 -13.12 -7.64
N PRO A 421 0.48 -12.64 -6.76
CA PRO A 421 0.88 -11.99 -5.52
C PRO A 421 1.63 -12.95 -4.59
N ILE A 422 2.71 -12.48 -3.98
CA ILE A 422 3.60 -13.29 -3.12
C ILE A 422 3.62 -12.78 -1.68
N PRO A 423 3.88 -13.63 -0.67
CA PRO A 423 4.08 -13.17 0.69
C PRO A 423 5.17 -12.11 0.81
N LEU A 424 4.98 -11.12 1.69
CA LEU A 424 5.93 -10.02 1.90
C LEU A 424 7.32 -10.52 2.28
N GLN A 425 7.38 -11.56 3.12
CA GLN A 425 8.65 -12.15 3.52
C GLN A 425 9.38 -12.77 2.31
N GLN A 426 8.66 -13.39 1.38
CA GLN A 426 9.22 -13.90 0.14
C GLN A 426 9.68 -12.76 -0.78
N ALA A 427 8.96 -11.64 -0.84
CA ALA A 427 9.41 -10.45 -1.58
C ALA A 427 10.74 -9.91 -1.03
N ARG A 428 10.93 -9.93 0.30
CA ARG A 428 12.20 -9.53 0.95
C ARG A 428 13.34 -10.50 0.60
N THR A 429 13.11 -11.81 0.69
CA THR A 429 14.15 -12.80 0.34
C THR A 429 14.53 -12.72 -1.13
N LEU A 430 13.55 -12.57 -2.03
CA LEU A 430 13.80 -12.38 -3.47
C LEU A 430 14.61 -11.11 -3.73
N PHE A 431 14.37 -10.02 -2.99
CA PHE A 431 15.16 -8.81 -3.13
C PHE A 431 16.62 -9.03 -2.74
N ASP A 432 16.88 -9.75 -1.64
CA ASP A 432 18.23 -10.10 -1.21
C ASP A 432 18.93 -11.02 -2.23
N GLU A 433 18.21 -12.00 -2.80
CA GLU A 433 18.71 -12.86 -3.88
C GLU A 433 19.06 -12.06 -5.14
N VAL A 434 18.21 -11.12 -5.55
CA VAL A 434 18.46 -10.24 -6.70
C VAL A 434 19.69 -9.35 -6.46
N GLN A 435 19.86 -8.80 -5.26
CA GLN A 435 21.06 -8.05 -4.90
C GLN A 435 22.32 -8.93 -4.91
N PHE A 436 22.20 -10.19 -4.45
CA PHE A 436 23.31 -11.14 -4.53
C PHE A 436 23.66 -11.45 -5.99
N LYS A 437 22.67 -11.73 -6.84
CA LYS A 437 22.85 -11.98 -8.28
C LYS A 437 23.51 -10.78 -8.98
N GLU A 438 23.15 -9.56 -8.62
CA GLU A 438 23.80 -8.34 -9.15
C GLU A 438 25.30 -8.30 -8.82
N LYS A 439 25.67 -8.63 -7.58
CA LYS A 439 27.10 -8.72 -7.18
C LYS A 439 27.83 -9.81 -7.97
N VAL A 440 27.20 -10.95 -8.22
CA VAL A 440 27.79 -12.03 -9.05
C VAL A 440 27.94 -11.57 -10.50
N PHE A 441 26.95 -10.86 -11.05
CA PHE A 441 26.99 -10.32 -12.41
C PHE A 441 28.12 -9.29 -12.58
N LEU A 442 28.28 -8.39 -11.61
CA LEU A 442 29.37 -7.41 -11.57
C LEU A 442 30.75 -8.09 -11.55
N ARG A 443 30.91 -9.20 -10.81
CA ARG A 443 32.16 -9.97 -10.79
C ARG A 443 32.49 -10.58 -12.16
N GLN A 444 31.48 -10.97 -12.94
CA GLN A 444 31.65 -11.57 -14.26
C GLN A 444 31.79 -10.54 -15.39
N GLN A 445 31.56 -9.25 -15.11
CA GLN A 445 31.67 -8.18 -16.10
C GLN A 445 33.06 -8.14 -16.77
N GLY A 446 34.13 -8.37 -16.00
CA GLY A 446 35.49 -8.43 -16.54
C GLY A 446 35.67 -9.58 -17.55
N SER A 447 35.14 -10.77 -17.23
CA SER A 447 35.20 -11.94 -18.12
C SER A 447 34.43 -11.69 -19.43
N TYR A 448 33.24 -11.08 -19.34
CA TYR A 448 32.47 -10.67 -20.51
C TYR A 448 33.25 -9.70 -21.41
N ILE A 449 33.83 -8.64 -20.83
CA ILE A 449 34.61 -7.64 -21.59
C ILE A 449 35.81 -8.31 -22.27
N LEU A 450 36.57 -9.13 -21.55
CA LEU A 450 37.74 -9.83 -22.11
C LEU A 450 37.37 -10.80 -23.24
N THR A 451 36.24 -11.50 -23.12
CA THR A 451 35.75 -12.43 -24.14
C THR A 451 35.34 -11.69 -25.41
N VAL A 452 34.55 -10.62 -25.26
CA VAL A 452 34.10 -9.80 -26.39
C VAL A 452 35.28 -9.13 -27.09
N GLU A 453 36.23 -8.60 -26.32
CA GLU A 453 37.42 -7.96 -26.90
C GLU A 453 38.29 -8.97 -27.64
N ALA A 454 38.52 -10.17 -27.08
CA ALA A 454 39.24 -11.23 -27.77
C ALA A 454 38.58 -11.63 -29.10
N GLY A 455 37.26 -11.75 -29.14
CA GLY A 455 36.54 -12.02 -30.39
C GLY A 455 36.65 -10.87 -31.40
N LYS A 456 36.58 -9.61 -30.94
CA LYS A 456 36.79 -8.45 -31.83
C LYS A 456 38.19 -8.40 -32.43
N GLN A 457 39.22 -8.78 -31.66
CA GLN A 457 40.59 -8.85 -32.17
C GLN A 457 40.72 -9.95 -33.24
N LEU A 458 40.06 -11.11 -33.05
CA LEU A 458 40.05 -12.18 -34.04
C LEU A 458 39.37 -11.78 -35.36
N LEU A 459 38.30 -10.98 -35.30
CA LEU A 459 37.61 -10.45 -36.50
C LEU A 459 38.55 -9.68 -37.43
N LEU A 460 39.61 -9.04 -36.92
CA LEU A 460 40.58 -8.32 -37.74
C LEU A 460 41.40 -9.22 -38.68
N SER A 461 41.46 -10.52 -38.38
CA SER A 461 42.24 -11.50 -39.14
C SER A 461 41.41 -12.70 -39.63
N ALA A 462 40.10 -12.68 -39.42
CA ALA A 462 39.20 -13.74 -39.83
C ALA A 462 38.98 -13.71 -41.35
N ASP A 463 38.80 -14.89 -41.95
CA ASP A 463 38.33 -14.97 -43.33
C ASP A 463 36.79 -14.85 -43.38
N SER A 464 36.23 -14.61 -44.56
CA SER A 464 34.79 -14.32 -44.72
C SER A 464 33.85 -15.34 -44.05
N GLY A 465 34.23 -16.62 -44.02
CA GLY A 465 33.46 -17.67 -43.35
C GLY A 465 33.60 -17.63 -41.82
N ALA A 466 34.83 -17.49 -41.32
CA ALA A 466 35.08 -17.37 -39.89
C ALA A 466 34.55 -16.05 -39.30
N GLU A 467 34.59 -14.97 -40.07
CA GLU A 467 34.08 -13.64 -39.69
C GLU A 467 32.57 -13.70 -39.42
N ALA A 468 31.80 -14.27 -40.35
CA ALA A 468 30.35 -14.40 -40.19
C ALA A 468 29.97 -15.25 -38.96
N ALA A 469 30.64 -16.38 -38.76
CA ALA A 469 30.39 -17.26 -37.61
C ALA A 469 30.76 -16.60 -36.27
N LEU A 470 31.93 -15.96 -36.21
CA LEU A 470 32.41 -15.26 -35.01
C LEU A 470 31.55 -14.05 -34.67
N GLN A 471 31.10 -13.31 -35.68
CA GLN A 471 30.18 -12.18 -35.49
C GLN A 471 28.84 -12.66 -34.93
N ALA A 472 28.29 -13.76 -35.45
CA ALA A 472 27.05 -14.36 -34.95
C ALA A 472 27.20 -14.79 -33.47
N GLU A 473 28.29 -15.48 -33.12
CA GLU A 473 28.57 -15.91 -31.75
C GLU A 473 28.73 -14.71 -30.79
N LEU A 474 29.44 -13.66 -31.20
CA LEU A 474 29.59 -12.44 -30.40
C LEU A 474 28.26 -11.73 -30.20
N THR A 475 27.43 -11.63 -31.24
CA THR A 475 26.09 -11.03 -31.11
C THR A 475 25.22 -11.82 -30.13
N GLU A 476 25.24 -13.15 -30.19
CA GLU A 476 24.50 -14.01 -29.27
C GLU A 476 24.93 -13.80 -27.81
N ILE A 477 26.24 -13.82 -27.54
CA ILE A 477 26.78 -13.59 -26.18
C ILE A 477 26.39 -12.19 -25.67
N GLN A 478 26.52 -11.16 -26.51
CA GLN A 478 26.19 -9.78 -26.14
C GLN A 478 24.69 -9.59 -25.88
N GLU A 479 23.83 -10.21 -26.69
CA GLU A 479 22.37 -10.16 -26.51
C GLU A 479 21.93 -10.89 -25.25
N LYS A 480 22.45 -12.09 -25.00
CA LYS A 480 22.17 -12.85 -23.77
C LYS A 480 22.62 -12.08 -22.53
N TRP A 481 23.82 -11.49 -22.55
CA TRP A 481 24.30 -10.64 -21.46
C TRP A 481 23.42 -9.40 -21.24
N ARG A 482 23.06 -8.69 -22.32
CA ARG A 482 22.16 -7.52 -22.25
C ARG A 482 20.79 -7.90 -21.69
N SER A 483 20.20 -8.98 -22.18
CA SER A 483 18.90 -9.47 -21.72
C SER A 483 18.92 -9.81 -20.24
N ALA A 484 19.91 -10.59 -19.78
CA ALA A 484 20.05 -10.97 -18.38
C ALA A 484 20.26 -9.75 -17.46
N SER A 485 21.09 -8.79 -17.88
CA SER A 485 21.35 -7.56 -17.14
C SER A 485 20.12 -6.66 -17.02
N MET A 486 19.40 -6.44 -18.13
CA MET A 486 18.16 -5.65 -18.13
C MET A 486 17.09 -6.28 -17.24
N HIS A 487 16.90 -7.59 -17.36
CA HIS A 487 15.93 -8.32 -16.55
C HIS A 487 16.26 -8.22 -15.06
N LEU A 488 17.53 -8.39 -14.68
CA LEU A 488 17.96 -8.28 -13.29
C LEU A 488 17.69 -6.88 -12.71
N GLU A 489 17.99 -5.83 -13.47
CA GLU A 489 17.76 -4.45 -13.06
C GLU A 489 16.26 -4.13 -12.95
N GLU A 490 15.43 -4.65 -13.86
CA GLU A 490 13.98 -4.49 -13.81
C GLU A 490 13.38 -5.17 -12.57
N GLN A 491 13.80 -6.40 -12.27
CA GLN A 491 13.37 -7.13 -11.07
C GLN A 491 13.78 -6.39 -9.78
N LYS A 492 15.03 -5.92 -9.72
CA LYS A 492 15.54 -5.13 -8.59
C LYS A 492 14.71 -3.87 -8.36
N LYS A 493 14.42 -3.11 -9.42
CA LYS A 493 13.59 -1.90 -9.33
C LYS A 493 12.20 -2.22 -8.84
N LYS A 494 11.52 -3.21 -9.44
CA LYS A 494 10.15 -3.60 -9.05
C LYS A 494 10.07 -3.96 -7.56
N LEU A 495 10.97 -4.84 -7.09
CA LEU A 495 11.03 -5.24 -5.68
C LEU A 495 11.39 -4.07 -4.75
N ALA A 496 12.33 -3.20 -5.15
CA ALA A 496 12.68 -2.02 -4.35
C ALA A 496 11.50 -1.04 -4.19
N PHE A 497 10.75 -0.78 -5.27
CA PHE A 497 9.55 0.06 -5.22
C PHE A 497 8.46 -0.58 -4.35
N LEU A 498 8.22 -1.89 -4.53
CA LEU A 498 7.25 -2.65 -3.74
C LEU A 498 7.52 -2.56 -2.23
N LEU A 499 8.76 -2.85 -1.81
CA LEU A 499 9.15 -2.80 -0.41
C LEU A 499 9.09 -1.38 0.16
N LYS A 500 9.43 -0.37 -0.65
CA LYS A 500 9.33 1.04 -0.28
C LYS A 500 7.88 1.47 -0.08
N ASP A 501 6.96 1.03 -0.93
CA ASP A 501 5.54 1.36 -0.80
C ASP A 501 4.91 0.65 0.41
N TRP A 502 5.31 -0.58 0.70
CA TRP A 502 4.97 -1.25 1.97
C TRP A 502 5.44 -0.45 3.18
N GLU A 503 6.72 -0.02 3.20
CA GLU A 503 7.29 0.77 4.29
C GLU A 503 6.55 2.11 4.47
N LYS A 504 6.16 2.78 3.36
CA LYS A 504 5.33 3.98 3.42
C LYS A 504 3.97 3.71 4.04
N CYS A 505 3.31 2.58 3.72
CA CYS A 505 2.06 2.18 4.35
C CYS A 505 2.22 2.02 5.86
N GLU A 506 3.24 1.28 6.31
CA GLU A 506 3.47 1.06 7.74
C GLU A 506 3.78 2.36 8.50
N ASN A 507 4.65 3.21 7.93
CA ASN A 507 4.98 4.51 8.50
C ASN A 507 3.77 5.44 8.51
N GLY A 508 2.96 5.45 7.44
CA GLY A 508 1.72 6.22 7.37
C GLY A 508 0.73 5.79 8.44
N ILE A 509 0.52 4.48 8.63
CA ILE A 509 -0.34 3.94 9.70
C ILE A 509 0.18 4.35 11.07
N ALA A 510 1.49 4.25 11.32
CA ALA A 510 2.09 4.65 12.60
C ALA A 510 1.91 6.14 12.89
N ASN A 511 2.13 6.99 11.88
CA ASN A 511 1.93 8.44 11.99
C ASN A 511 0.46 8.78 12.26
N SER A 512 -0.48 8.14 11.55
CA SER A 512 -1.92 8.31 11.76
C SER A 512 -2.34 7.86 13.16
N LEU A 513 -1.84 6.73 13.66
CA LEU A 513 -2.08 6.29 15.05
C LEU A 513 -1.61 7.32 16.07
N GLU A 514 -0.44 7.92 15.86
CA GLU A 514 0.07 8.96 16.75
C GLU A 514 -0.79 10.23 16.71
N LYS A 515 -1.22 10.66 15.50
CA LYS A 515 -2.21 11.74 15.36
C LYS A 515 -3.49 11.44 16.16
N LEU A 516 -4.09 10.25 16.04
CA LEU A 516 -5.29 9.87 16.81
C LEU A 516 -5.05 9.92 18.32
N ARG A 517 -3.89 9.46 18.81
CA ARG A 517 -3.55 9.55 20.23
C ARG A 517 -3.51 10.99 20.72
N THR A 518 -2.95 11.91 19.94
CA THR A 518 -2.93 13.32 20.29
C THR A 518 -4.32 13.94 20.32
N PHE A 519 -5.19 13.62 19.35
CA PHE A 519 -6.60 14.04 19.33
C PHE A 519 -7.36 13.52 20.55
N LYS A 520 -7.24 12.21 20.82
CA LYS A 520 -7.88 11.57 21.97
C LYS A 520 -7.46 12.22 23.29
N LYS A 521 -6.17 12.53 23.46
CA LYS A 521 -5.65 13.20 24.66
C LYS A 521 -6.23 14.60 24.86
N LYS A 522 -6.48 15.35 23.78
CA LYS A 522 -7.12 16.68 23.85
C LYS A 522 -8.60 16.56 24.23
N LEU A 523 -9.31 15.59 23.66
CA LEU A 523 -10.73 15.34 23.93
C LEU A 523 -11.01 14.73 25.31
N SER A 524 -10.07 13.99 25.89
CA SER A 524 -10.22 13.35 27.21
C SER A 524 -10.15 14.32 28.40
N GLN A 525 -9.87 15.61 28.18
CA GLN A 525 -9.88 16.60 29.25
C GLN A 525 -11.32 16.81 29.76
N PRO A 526 -11.55 17.12 31.04
CA PRO A 526 -12.91 17.40 31.53
C PRO A 526 -13.54 18.59 30.79
N LEU A 527 -14.88 18.66 30.73
CA LEU A 527 -15.55 19.87 30.24
C LEU A 527 -15.35 21.00 31.26
N PRO A 528 -15.05 22.24 30.81
CA PRO A 528 -15.04 23.39 31.70
C PRO A 528 -16.45 23.73 32.18
N ASP A 529 -16.54 24.30 33.39
CA ASP A 529 -17.81 24.75 33.96
C ASP A 529 -18.06 26.25 33.69
N HIS A 530 -17.02 27.09 33.69
CA HIS A 530 -17.16 28.53 33.54
C HIS A 530 -17.52 28.95 32.11
N HIS A 531 -18.36 29.97 31.99
CA HIS A 531 -18.83 30.50 30.71
C HIS A 531 -17.69 30.91 29.73
N GLU A 532 -16.65 31.59 30.20
CA GLU A 532 -15.53 32.01 29.35
C GLU A 532 -14.70 30.81 28.87
N ASP A 533 -14.43 29.87 29.76
CA ASP A 533 -13.73 28.62 29.44
C ASP A 533 -14.54 27.76 28.46
N LEU A 534 -15.88 27.78 28.55
CA LEU A 534 -16.76 27.09 27.60
C LEU A 534 -16.75 27.72 26.21
N HIS A 535 -16.64 29.05 26.10
CA HIS A 535 -16.41 29.69 24.80
C HIS A 535 -15.03 29.36 24.24
N ALA A 536 -13.99 29.33 25.08
CA ALA A 536 -12.66 28.88 24.66
C ALA A 536 -12.70 27.42 24.18
N GLU A 537 -13.43 26.56 24.88
CA GLU A 537 -13.63 25.16 24.51
C GLU A 537 -14.42 25.00 23.21
N GLN A 538 -15.42 25.86 22.96
CA GLN A 538 -16.15 25.90 21.69
C GLN A 538 -15.22 26.22 20.52
N MET A 539 -14.30 27.17 20.69
CA MET A 539 -13.30 27.52 19.69
C MET A 539 -12.28 26.39 19.50
N ARG A 540 -11.83 25.76 20.58
CA ARG A 540 -10.95 24.60 20.55
C ARG A 540 -11.58 23.42 19.79
N CYS A 541 -12.86 23.15 20.01
CA CYS A 541 -13.59 22.10 19.27
C CYS A 541 -13.60 22.40 17.76
N LYS A 542 -13.83 23.66 17.34
CA LYS A 542 -13.76 24.07 15.93
C LYS A 542 -12.37 23.91 15.33
N GLU A 543 -11.32 24.22 16.08
CA GLU A 543 -9.94 24.00 15.62
C GLU A 543 -9.63 22.51 15.43
N LEU A 544 -10.13 21.65 16.33
CA LEU A 544 -10.01 20.20 16.18
C LEU A 544 -10.79 19.67 14.96
N GLU A 545 -11.99 20.19 14.70
CA GLU A 545 -12.77 19.89 13.48
C GLU A 545 -12.02 20.34 12.21
N ASN A 546 -11.32 21.47 12.22
CA ASN A 546 -10.56 21.91 11.06
C ASN A 546 -9.30 21.04 10.84
N ALA A 547 -8.60 20.69 11.92
CA ALA A 547 -7.45 19.79 11.86
C ALA A 547 -7.83 18.38 11.36
N ALA A 548 -9.08 17.98 11.60
CA ALA A 548 -9.68 16.74 11.12
C ALA A 548 -9.70 16.61 9.59
N GLY A 549 -9.74 17.73 8.85
CA GLY A 549 -9.78 17.72 7.39
C GLY A 549 -8.53 17.08 6.75
N SER A 550 -7.37 17.11 7.42
CA SER A 550 -6.16 16.45 6.92
C SER A 550 -6.18 14.91 7.04
N TRP A 551 -7.10 14.36 7.84
CA TRP A 551 -7.21 12.92 8.07
C TRP A 551 -7.74 12.17 6.84
N THR A 552 -8.64 12.78 6.09
CA THR A 552 -9.19 12.18 4.85
C THR A 552 -8.11 12.01 3.79
N ASP A 553 -7.17 12.97 3.72
CA ASP A 553 -6.04 12.90 2.79
C ASP A 553 -5.06 11.78 3.18
N ASP A 554 -4.76 11.63 4.48
CA ASP A 554 -3.91 10.55 4.99
C ASP A 554 -4.48 9.16 4.63
N LEU A 555 -5.78 8.95 4.86
CA LEU A 555 -6.46 7.69 4.55
C LEU A 555 -6.53 7.41 3.04
N ALA A 556 -6.77 8.44 2.23
CA ALA A 556 -6.78 8.30 0.77
C ALA A 556 -5.40 7.88 0.26
N GLN A 557 -4.32 8.47 0.78
CA GLN A 557 -2.95 8.07 0.45
C GLN A 557 -2.63 6.64 0.87
N LEU A 558 -3.02 6.24 2.09
CA LEU A 558 -2.85 4.87 2.57
C LEU A 558 -3.62 3.85 1.71
N THR A 559 -4.84 4.21 1.29
CA THR A 559 -5.66 3.36 0.42
C THR A 559 -5.03 3.19 -0.95
N LEU A 560 -4.55 4.27 -1.57
CA LEU A 560 -3.86 4.22 -2.86
C LEU A 560 -2.60 3.34 -2.82
N LEU A 561 -1.77 3.50 -1.77
CA LEU A 561 -0.58 2.67 -1.59
C LEU A 561 -0.96 1.19 -1.41
N LYS A 562 -1.97 0.91 -0.58
CA LYS A 562 -2.48 -0.45 -0.37
C LYS A 562 -2.97 -1.09 -1.66
N ASP A 563 -3.77 -0.38 -2.44
CA ASP A 563 -4.32 -0.89 -3.71
C ASP A 563 -3.22 -1.21 -4.72
N THR A 564 -2.14 -0.43 -4.71
CA THR A 564 -0.94 -0.70 -5.51
C THR A 564 -0.25 -1.99 -5.04
N LEU A 565 -0.17 -2.24 -3.73
CA LEU A 565 0.45 -3.44 -3.15
C LEU A 565 -0.39 -4.72 -3.40
N CYS A 566 -1.72 -4.62 -3.47
CA CYS A 566 -2.63 -5.75 -3.71
C CYS A 566 -2.30 -6.55 -4.99
N ALA A 567 -1.70 -5.91 -6.00
CA ALA A 567 -1.33 -6.58 -7.24
C ALA A 567 -0.10 -7.49 -7.12
N TYR A 568 0.68 -7.36 -6.04
CA TYR A 568 1.99 -7.99 -5.91
C TYR A 568 2.21 -8.73 -4.59
N ILE A 569 1.49 -8.36 -3.52
CA ILE A 569 1.62 -8.94 -2.18
C ILE A 569 0.44 -9.87 -1.88
N SER A 570 0.70 -10.96 -1.16
CA SER A 570 -0.29 -11.95 -0.76
C SER A 570 -1.51 -11.31 -0.10
N ALA A 571 -2.68 -11.91 -0.33
CA ALA A 571 -3.91 -11.39 0.24
C ALA A 571 -3.94 -11.47 1.77
N ASP A 572 -3.21 -12.40 2.37
CA ASP A 572 -3.05 -12.52 3.83
C ASP A 572 -2.26 -11.33 4.41
N ASP A 573 -1.14 -10.94 3.79
CA ASP A 573 -0.39 -9.76 4.26
C ASP A 573 -1.18 -8.46 4.02
N ILE A 574 -1.92 -8.39 2.91
CA ILE A 574 -2.82 -7.27 2.61
C ILE A 574 -4.00 -7.22 3.57
N SER A 575 -4.52 -8.36 4.04
CA SER A 575 -5.61 -8.39 5.03
C SER A 575 -5.15 -7.80 6.37
N ILE A 576 -3.89 -8.05 6.78
CA ILE A 576 -3.30 -7.43 7.98
C ILE A 576 -3.25 -5.90 7.83
N LEU A 577 -2.84 -5.39 6.66
CA LEU A 577 -2.86 -3.95 6.38
C LEU A 577 -4.30 -3.40 6.42
N ASN A 578 -5.25 -4.10 5.79
CA ASN A 578 -6.67 -3.72 5.81
C ASN A 578 -7.23 -3.65 7.24
N GLU A 579 -7.00 -4.66 8.07
CA GLU A 579 -7.47 -4.69 9.46
C GLU A 579 -6.91 -3.49 10.27
N ARG A 580 -5.64 -3.14 10.06
CA ARG A 580 -5.01 -1.97 10.69
C ARG A 580 -5.64 -0.66 10.19
N MET A 581 -5.94 -0.55 8.90
CA MET A 581 -6.60 0.61 8.32
C MET A 581 -8.06 0.74 8.76
N GLU A 582 -8.80 -0.36 8.86
CA GLU A 582 -10.17 -0.38 9.41
C GLU A 582 -10.19 0.02 10.88
N LEU A 583 -9.19 -0.42 11.67
CA LEU A 583 -9.04 0.01 13.06
C LEU A 583 -8.78 1.52 13.14
N LEU A 584 -7.92 2.07 12.28
CA LEU A 584 -7.70 3.50 12.18
C LEU A 584 -8.99 4.26 11.85
N GLN A 585 -9.76 3.78 10.87
CA GLN A 585 -11.03 4.38 10.47
C GLN A 585 -12.05 4.36 11.62
N ARG A 586 -12.19 3.23 12.31
CA ARG A 586 -13.09 3.10 13.48
C ARG A 586 -12.69 4.02 14.63
N GLN A 587 -11.39 4.11 14.94
CA GLN A 587 -10.91 5.02 15.99
C GLN A 587 -11.15 6.49 15.62
N TRP A 588 -11.04 6.82 14.34
CA TRP A 588 -11.36 8.14 13.84
C TRP A 588 -12.85 8.47 13.96
N GLU A 589 -13.73 7.57 13.52
CA GLU A 589 -15.18 7.73 13.62
C GLU A 589 -15.64 7.91 15.08
N GLU A 590 -15.07 7.13 16.00
CA GLU A 590 -15.31 7.29 17.44
C GLU A 590 -14.86 8.68 17.94
N LEU A 591 -13.70 9.18 17.51
CA LEU A 591 -13.25 10.52 17.88
C LEU A 591 -14.12 11.64 17.27
N CYS A 592 -14.59 11.48 16.03
CA CYS A 592 -15.56 12.39 15.42
C CYS A 592 -16.86 12.42 16.22
N HIS A 593 -17.35 11.25 16.65
CA HIS A 593 -18.53 11.14 17.49
C HIS A 593 -18.31 11.83 18.84
N GLN A 594 -17.19 11.57 19.51
CA GLN A 594 -16.82 12.23 20.78
C GLN A 594 -16.69 13.74 20.65
N LEU A 595 -16.09 14.24 19.57
CA LEU A 595 -15.99 15.68 19.29
C LEU A 595 -17.37 16.31 19.07
N SER A 596 -18.24 15.64 18.31
CA SER A 596 -19.61 16.08 18.09
C SER A 596 -20.42 16.13 19.39
N LEU A 597 -20.33 15.09 20.21
CA LEU A 597 -20.97 15.03 21.53
C LEU A 597 -20.45 16.15 22.45
N ARG A 598 -19.14 16.36 22.49
CA ARG A 598 -18.53 17.41 23.30
C ARG A 598 -18.97 18.80 22.85
N ARG A 599 -19.06 19.03 21.53
CA ARG A 599 -19.58 20.28 20.96
C ARG A 599 -21.05 20.50 21.31
N GLN A 600 -21.87 19.44 21.25
CA GLN A 600 -23.27 19.49 21.67
C GLN A 600 -23.35 19.88 23.15
N GLN A 601 -22.59 19.22 24.03
CA GLN A 601 -22.56 19.53 25.45
C GLN A 601 -22.14 20.98 25.73
N VAL A 602 -21.08 21.46 25.06
CA VAL A 602 -20.65 22.87 25.18
C VAL A 602 -21.75 23.82 24.70
N SER A 603 -22.41 23.51 23.58
CA SER A 603 -23.50 24.32 23.03
C SER A 603 -24.74 24.33 23.93
N GLU A 604 -25.11 23.19 24.52
CA GLU A 604 -26.24 23.07 25.44
C GLU A 604 -26.00 23.88 26.70
N ARG A 605 -24.80 23.77 27.29
CA ARG A 605 -24.38 24.62 28.41
C ARG A 605 -24.47 26.07 28.00
N LEU A 606 -23.85 26.46 26.87
CA LEU A 606 -23.86 27.84 26.35
C LEU A 606 -25.29 28.39 26.16
N ASN A 607 -26.23 27.54 25.76
CA ASN A 607 -27.62 27.90 25.56
C ASN A 607 -28.38 28.16 26.88
N GLU A 608 -28.01 27.54 28.01
CA GLU A 608 -28.67 27.80 29.30
C GLU A 608 -28.58 29.29 29.69
N TRP A 609 -27.44 29.95 29.40
CA TRP A 609 -27.28 31.39 29.65
C TRP A 609 -28.18 32.24 28.74
N ALA A 610 -28.34 31.85 27.47
CA ALA A 610 -29.23 32.56 26.54
C ALA A 610 -30.70 32.45 27.01
N VAL A 611 -31.13 31.25 27.42
CA VAL A 611 -32.48 31.01 27.96
C VAL A 611 -32.71 31.82 29.25
N PHE A 612 -31.74 31.88 30.16
CA PHE A 612 -31.84 32.72 31.35
C PHE A 612 -32.02 34.20 30.98
N SER A 613 -31.24 34.71 30.02
CA SER A 613 -31.32 36.10 29.59
C SER A 613 -32.69 36.44 29.00
N GLU A 614 -33.27 35.57 28.17
CA GLU A 614 -34.59 35.80 27.58
C GLU A 614 -35.70 35.69 28.64
N LYS A 615 -35.71 34.65 29.48
CA LYS A 615 -36.69 34.53 30.57
C LYS A 615 -36.63 35.72 31.54
N ASN A 616 -35.44 36.23 31.84
CA ASN A 616 -35.28 37.42 32.67
C ASN A 616 -35.90 38.66 32.02
N LYS A 617 -35.73 38.81 30.70
CA LYS A 617 -36.30 39.90 29.92
C LYS A 617 -37.83 39.79 29.86
N GLU A 618 -38.37 38.62 29.54
CA GLU A 618 -39.82 38.35 29.50
C GLU A 618 -40.48 38.67 30.85
N LEU A 619 -39.88 38.23 31.96
CA LEU A 619 -40.41 38.53 33.31
C LEU A 619 -40.32 40.02 33.65
N CYS A 620 -39.25 40.71 33.23
CA CYS A 620 -39.13 42.16 33.40
C CYS A 620 -40.17 42.93 32.60
N GLU A 621 -40.50 42.48 31.39
CA GLU A 621 -41.54 43.06 30.53
C GLU A 621 -42.93 42.81 31.13
N TRP A 622 -43.21 41.59 31.58
CA TRP A 622 -44.46 41.25 32.27
C TRP A 622 -44.64 42.09 33.54
N LEU A 623 -43.60 42.25 34.36
CA LEU A 623 -43.63 43.12 35.54
C LEU A 623 -44.04 44.55 35.17
N THR A 624 -43.45 45.12 34.12
CA THR A 624 -43.79 46.47 33.64
C THR A 624 -45.26 46.57 33.23
N GLN A 625 -45.76 45.57 32.49
CA GLN A 625 -47.15 45.54 32.05
C GLN A 625 -48.10 45.41 33.24
N MET A 626 -47.78 44.56 34.22
CA MET A 626 -48.61 44.34 35.39
C MET A 626 -48.63 45.56 36.33
N GLU A 627 -47.46 46.18 36.57
CA GLU A 627 -47.34 47.44 37.32
C GLU A 627 -48.22 48.55 36.69
N SER A 628 -48.23 48.63 35.35
CA SER A 628 -49.10 49.55 34.62
C SER A 628 -50.59 49.19 34.75
N LYS A 629 -50.96 47.91 34.64
CA LYS A 629 -52.36 47.45 34.81
C LYS A 629 -52.91 47.78 36.20
N VAL A 630 -52.08 47.64 37.24
CA VAL A 630 -52.46 47.93 38.64
C VAL A 630 -52.63 49.43 38.88
N SER A 631 -51.81 50.25 38.21
CA SER A 631 -51.81 51.72 38.36
C SER A 631 -52.88 52.41 37.51
N GLN A 632 -53.57 51.70 36.61
CA GLN A 632 -54.52 52.29 35.69
C GLN A 632 -55.86 52.60 36.38
N ASN A 633 -56.39 53.80 36.13
CA ASN A 633 -57.74 54.19 36.44
C ASN A 633 -58.54 54.06 35.15
N GLY A 634 -59.44 53.07 35.05
CA GLY A 634 -60.30 52.87 33.87
C GLY A 634 -61.77 53.10 34.21
N ASP A 635 -62.63 53.08 33.18
CA ASP A 635 -64.11 53.11 33.28
C ASP A 635 -64.65 51.81 33.91
N ILE A 636 -64.24 51.51 35.13
CA ILE A 636 -64.56 50.31 35.88
C ILE A 636 -64.99 50.78 37.28
N LEU A 637 -66.11 50.26 37.75
CA LEU A 637 -66.60 50.57 39.09
C LEU A 637 -65.58 50.16 40.15
N ILE A 638 -65.49 50.92 41.25
CA ILE A 638 -64.50 50.70 42.32
C ILE A 638 -64.58 49.25 42.84
N GLU A 639 -65.79 48.71 43.00
CA GLU A 639 -66.03 47.32 43.42
C GLU A 639 -65.50 46.29 42.42
N GLU A 640 -65.72 46.50 41.12
CA GLU A 640 -65.23 45.62 40.06
C GLU A 640 -63.71 45.66 39.95
N MET A 641 -63.09 46.83 40.14
CA MET A 641 -61.63 46.97 40.16
C MET A 641 -61.01 46.26 41.38
N ILE A 642 -61.64 46.34 42.55
CA ILE A 642 -61.21 45.60 43.74
C ILE A 642 -61.29 44.09 43.51
N GLU A 643 -62.35 43.61 42.86
CA GLU A 643 -62.51 42.18 42.55
C GLU A 643 -61.46 41.72 41.54
N LYS A 644 -61.22 42.48 40.45
CA LYS A 644 -60.14 42.22 39.49
C LYS A 644 -58.77 42.17 40.15
N LEU A 645 -58.46 43.10 41.05
CA LEU A 645 -57.18 43.13 41.78
C LEU A 645 -57.00 41.92 42.70
N LYS A 646 -58.07 41.45 43.35
CA LYS A 646 -58.00 40.35 44.32
C LYS A 646 -58.07 38.97 43.69
N LYS A 647 -58.67 38.86 42.51
CA LYS A 647 -58.93 37.58 41.85
C LYS A 647 -58.13 37.48 40.56
N ASP A 648 -58.55 38.14 39.49
CA ASP A 648 -57.97 38.01 38.16
C ASP A 648 -56.46 38.34 38.14
N TYR A 649 -56.08 39.47 38.71
CA TYR A 649 -54.67 39.90 38.79
C TYR A 649 -53.85 39.05 39.76
N GLN A 650 -54.48 38.57 40.83
CA GLN A 650 -53.84 37.66 41.78
C GLN A 650 -53.58 36.27 41.15
N GLU A 651 -54.47 35.80 40.29
CA GLU A 651 -54.30 34.58 39.49
C GLU A 651 -53.18 34.75 38.45
N GLU A 652 -53.14 35.86 37.71
CA GLU A 652 -52.02 36.18 36.79
C GLU A 652 -50.66 36.21 37.53
N ILE A 653 -50.61 36.80 38.73
CA ILE A 653 -49.42 36.83 39.58
C ILE A 653 -49.04 35.43 40.07
N ALA A 654 -50.00 34.60 40.44
CA ALA A 654 -49.73 33.23 40.88
C ALA A 654 -49.08 32.40 39.76
N VAL A 655 -49.50 32.59 38.51
CA VAL A 655 -48.87 31.95 37.34
C VAL A 655 -47.47 32.49 37.11
N ALA A 656 -47.28 33.82 37.13
CA ALA A 656 -45.98 34.44 36.93
C ALA A 656 -44.98 34.17 38.09
N GLN A 657 -45.47 33.86 39.29
CA GLN A 657 -44.66 33.47 40.45
C GLN A 657 -43.88 32.18 40.18
N GLU A 658 -44.47 31.21 39.48
CA GLU A 658 -43.79 29.98 39.07
C GLU A 658 -42.64 30.30 38.09
N ASN A 659 -42.87 31.18 37.12
CA ASN A 659 -41.84 31.63 36.19
C ASN A 659 -40.68 32.34 36.91
N LYS A 660 -40.99 33.14 37.93
CA LYS A 660 -39.99 33.79 38.79
C LYS A 660 -39.14 32.77 39.56
N ILE A 661 -39.75 31.76 40.17
CA ILE A 661 -39.04 30.72 40.92
C ILE A 661 -38.10 29.95 39.98
N GLN A 662 -38.57 29.57 38.79
CA GLN A 662 -37.75 28.90 37.78
C GLN A 662 -36.57 29.77 37.33
N LEU A 663 -36.79 31.08 37.12
CA LEU A 663 -35.72 32.01 36.77
C LEU A 663 -34.67 32.12 37.89
N GLN A 664 -35.11 32.19 39.15
CA GLN A 664 -34.25 32.24 40.33
C GLN A 664 -33.36 30.99 40.45
N GLN A 665 -33.97 29.80 40.37
CA GLN A 665 -33.24 28.53 40.41
C GLN A 665 -32.23 28.40 39.27
N MET A 666 -32.62 28.81 38.05
CA MET A 666 -31.73 28.83 36.90
C MET A 666 -30.56 29.79 37.10
N GLY A 667 -30.83 31.03 37.52
CA GLY A 667 -29.80 32.05 37.73
C GLY A 667 -28.81 31.69 38.83
N GLU A 668 -29.27 31.14 39.96
CA GLU A 668 -28.37 30.67 41.04
C GLU A 668 -27.46 29.52 40.59
N ARG A 669 -27.98 28.62 39.76
CA ARG A 669 -27.18 27.53 39.16
C ARG A 669 -26.12 28.09 38.21
N LEU A 670 -26.50 29.04 37.35
CA LEU A 670 -25.58 29.66 36.39
C LEU A 670 -24.54 30.55 37.07
N ALA A 671 -24.88 31.25 38.15
CA ALA A 671 -23.96 32.07 38.93
C ALA A 671 -22.87 31.18 39.58
N ARG A 672 -23.26 30.04 40.16
CA ARG A 672 -22.31 29.03 40.69
C ARG A 672 -21.39 28.44 39.62
N ALA A 673 -21.86 28.36 38.38
CA ALA A 673 -21.10 27.88 37.23
C ALA A 673 -20.43 29.02 36.44
N SER A 674 -20.21 30.19 37.03
CA SER A 674 -19.62 31.36 36.36
C SER A 674 -18.47 31.96 37.17
N HIS A 675 -17.57 32.67 36.49
CA HIS A 675 -16.58 33.51 37.18
C HIS A 675 -17.26 34.70 37.87
N GLU A 676 -16.56 35.28 38.85
CA GLU A 676 -17.07 36.32 39.75
C GLU A 676 -17.77 37.48 39.04
N SER A 677 -17.18 38.03 37.97
CA SER A 677 -17.76 39.13 37.19
C SER A 677 -19.14 38.79 36.61
N LYS A 678 -19.30 37.58 36.05
CA LYS A 678 -20.54 37.14 35.41
C LYS A 678 -21.55 36.62 36.42
N ALA A 679 -21.08 35.96 37.49
CA ALA A 679 -21.91 35.57 38.62
C ALA A 679 -22.57 36.82 39.26
N SER A 680 -21.78 37.87 39.51
CA SER A 680 -22.30 39.15 40.02
C SER A 680 -23.31 39.81 39.07
N GLU A 681 -23.13 39.70 37.74
CA GLU A 681 -24.12 40.21 36.77
C GLU A 681 -25.45 39.47 36.88
N ILE A 682 -25.42 38.14 37.02
CA ILE A 682 -26.61 37.29 37.18
C ILE A 682 -27.31 37.60 38.49
N GLU A 683 -26.57 37.66 39.60
CA GLU A 683 -27.08 38.00 40.92
C GLU A 683 -27.72 39.39 40.95
N TYR A 684 -27.10 40.38 40.29
CA TYR A 684 -27.67 41.72 40.14
C TYR A 684 -29.00 41.69 39.39
N LYS A 685 -29.10 40.95 38.29
CA LYS A 685 -30.35 40.79 37.51
C LYS A 685 -31.46 40.13 38.34
N LEU A 686 -31.13 39.06 39.07
CA LEU A 686 -32.07 38.40 39.99
C LEU A 686 -32.53 39.34 41.11
N GLY A 687 -31.61 40.07 41.73
CA GLY A 687 -31.91 41.08 42.75
C GLY A 687 -32.91 42.12 42.24
N LYS A 688 -32.65 42.69 41.06
CA LYS A 688 -33.55 43.67 40.44
C LYS A 688 -34.95 43.13 40.16
N VAL A 689 -35.07 41.88 39.70
CA VAL A 689 -36.38 41.24 39.51
C VAL A 689 -37.09 41.04 40.85
N ASN A 690 -36.37 40.61 41.89
CA ASN A 690 -36.94 40.41 43.21
C ASN A 690 -37.46 41.72 43.82
N ASP A 691 -36.69 42.80 43.70
CA ASP A 691 -37.08 44.13 44.19
C ASP A 691 -38.33 44.64 43.48
N ARG A 692 -38.37 44.55 42.13
CA ARG A 692 -39.55 44.95 41.34
C ARG A 692 -40.77 44.10 41.64
N TRP A 693 -40.58 42.80 41.85
CA TRP A 693 -41.68 41.91 42.23
C TRP A 693 -42.28 42.30 43.58
N GLN A 694 -41.43 42.60 44.58
CA GLN A 694 -41.90 43.07 45.87
C GLN A 694 -42.64 44.41 45.73
N HIS A 695 -42.10 45.32 44.92
CA HIS A 695 -42.75 46.59 44.62
C HIS A 695 -44.15 46.41 44.00
N LEU A 696 -44.32 45.48 43.05
CA LEU A 696 -45.64 45.17 42.47
C LEU A 696 -46.64 44.69 43.53
N LEU A 697 -46.21 43.80 44.43
CA LEU A 697 -47.07 43.30 45.52
C LEU A 697 -47.49 44.44 46.47
N ASP A 698 -46.54 45.31 46.83
CA ASP A 698 -46.79 46.46 47.68
C ASP A 698 -47.72 47.47 46.99
N LEU A 699 -47.50 47.73 45.70
CA LEU A 699 -48.34 48.58 44.86
C LEU A 699 -49.77 48.05 44.79
N MET A 700 -49.95 46.74 44.60
CA MET A 700 -51.28 46.11 44.61
C MET A 700 -51.96 46.20 45.97
N ALA A 701 -51.24 45.92 47.06
CA ALA A 701 -51.78 46.03 48.41
C ALA A 701 -52.21 47.48 48.71
N ALA A 702 -51.39 48.45 48.33
CA ALA A 702 -51.69 49.87 48.46
C ALA A 702 -52.90 50.28 47.60
N ARG A 703 -52.98 49.81 46.35
CA ARG A 703 -54.11 50.07 45.43
C ARG A 703 -55.42 49.52 45.97
N VAL A 704 -55.43 48.27 46.44
CA VAL A 704 -56.62 47.65 47.06
C VAL A 704 -57.03 48.38 48.33
N LYS A 705 -56.07 48.79 49.16
CA LYS A 705 -56.36 49.56 50.38
C LYS A 705 -57.00 50.91 50.03
N LYS A 706 -56.41 51.65 49.10
CA LYS A 706 -56.91 52.95 48.64
C LYS A 706 -58.34 52.83 48.11
N LEU A 707 -58.58 51.91 47.17
CA LEU A 707 -59.90 51.71 46.57
C LEU A 707 -60.97 51.32 47.62
N LYS A 708 -60.62 50.52 48.63
CA LYS A 708 -61.54 50.21 49.75
C LYS A 708 -61.87 51.43 50.60
N GLU A 709 -60.87 52.26 50.91
CA GLU A 709 -61.07 53.50 51.67
C GLU A 709 -61.94 54.49 50.88
N THR A 710 -61.67 54.66 49.58
CA THR A 710 -62.49 55.48 48.67
C THR A 710 -63.92 54.92 48.57
N LEU A 711 -64.11 53.61 48.43
CA LEU A 711 -65.42 52.98 48.39
C LEU A 711 -66.24 53.23 49.66
N VAL A 712 -65.62 53.08 50.84
CA VAL A 712 -66.28 53.39 52.12
C VAL A 712 -66.67 54.86 52.18
N ALA A 713 -65.82 55.77 51.70
CA ALA A 713 -66.12 57.19 51.66
C ALA A 713 -67.29 57.53 50.71
N VAL A 714 -67.36 56.90 49.52
CA VAL A 714 -68.49 57.03 48.57
C VAL A 714 -69.79 56.49 49.18
N GLN A 715 -69.76 55.30 49.78
CA GLN A 715 -70.94 54.71 50.45
C GLN A 715 -71.40 55.56 51.64
N GLN A 716 -70.46 56.14 52.40
CA GLN A 716 -70.78 57.04 53.49
C GLN A 716 -71.38 58.36 52.99
N LEU A 717 -70.90 58.87 51.85
CA LEU A 717 -71.50 60.02 51.18
C LEU A 717 -72.95 59.72 50.80
N ASP A 718 -73.23 58.61 50.10
CA ASP A 718 -74.59 58.23 49.70
C ASP A 718 -75.53 58.08 50.92
N LYS A 719 -75.04 57.43 51.99
CA LYS A 719 -75.80 57.28 53.23
C LYS A 719 -76.10 58.62 53.90
N ASN A 720 -75.11 59.50 54.02
CA ASN A 720 -75.31 60.81 54.63
C ASN A 720 -76.16 61.74 53.74
N MET A 721 -76.02 61.63 52.42
CA MET A 721 -76.76 62.42 51.46
C MET A 721 -78.24 62.01 51.44
N SER A 722 -78.55 60.71 51.53
CA SER A 722 -79.93 60.20 51.62
C SER A 722 -80.63 60.59 52.93
N SER A 723 -79.93 60.51 54.07
CA SER A 723 -80.47 60.95 55.36
C SER A 723 -80.75 62.46 55.37
N LEU A 724 -79.80 63.27 54.90
CA LEU A 724 -80.00 64.72 54.73
C LEU A 724 -81.11 65.03 53.74
N ARG A 725 -81.23 64.31 52.61
CA ARG A 725 -82.28 64.55 51.63
C ARG A 725 -83.68 64.34 52.21
N THR A 726 -83.83 63.34 53.08
CA THR A 726 -85.07 63.03 53.79
C THR A 726 -85.40 64.12 54.81
N TRP A 727 -84.40 64.55 55.58
CA TRP A 727 -84.55 65.64 56.55
C TRP A 727 -84.86 66.98 55.87
N LEU A 728 -84.12 67.35 54.82
CA LEU A 728 -84.35 68.57 54.03
C LEU A 728 -85.79 68.61 53.49
N ALA A 729 -86.32 67.48 52.99
CA ALA A 729 -87.69 67.42 52.52
C ALA A 729 -88.73 67.60 53.65
N HIS A 730 -88.46 67.03 54.82
CA HIS A 730 -89.33 67.20 56.00
C HIS A 730 -89.35 68.66 56.47
N ILE A 731 -88.18 69.29 56.65
CA ILE A 731 -88.09 70.68 57.11
C ILE A 731 -88.58 71.68 56.06
N GLU A 732 -88.32 71.46 54.77
CA GLU A 732 -88.93 72.29 53.71
C GLU A 732 -90.45 72.23 53.76
N SER A 733 -91.04 71.06 54.02
CA SER A 733 -92.49 70.90 54.22
C SER A 733 -92.98 71.61 55.48
N GLU A 734 -92.28 71.44 56.61
CA GLU A 734 -92.64 72.13 57.85
C GLU A 734 -92.49 73.65 57.73
N LEU A 735 -91.53 74.16 56.93
CA LEU A 735 -91.30 75.58 56.61
C LEU A 735 -92.27 76.16 55.57
N ALA A 736 -92.93 75.34 54.75
CA ALA A 736 -93.91 75.79 53.76
C ALA A 736 -95.32 76.02 54.33
N LYS A 737 -95.65 75.47 55.50
CA LYS A 737 -96.97 75.65 56.14
C LYS A 737 -97.24 77.14 56.49
N PRO A 738 -98.39 77.73 56.18
CA PRO A 738 -98.68 79.08 56.66
C PRO A 738 -98.82 79.08 58.19
N ILE A 739 -98.32 80.11 58.86
CA ILE A 739 -98.52 80.31 60.31
C ILE A 739 -99.97 80.78 60.49
N VAL A 740 -100.82 79.88 60.98
CA VAL A 740 -102.23 80.16 61.27
C VAL A 740 -102.44 80.17 62.78
N TYR A 741 -103.15 81.17 63.27
CA TYR A 741 -103.51 81.33 64.68
C TYR A 741 -104.98 80.93 64.87
N ASP A 742 -105.25 79.93 65.71
CA ASP A 742 -106.61 79.42 65.95
C ASP A 742 -107.42 80.31 66.92
N SER A 743 -106.74 81.09 67.77
CA SER A 743 -107.32 82.05 68.72
C SER A 743 -106.37 83.23 68.96
N CYS A 744 -106.91 84.41 69.28
CA CYS A 744 -106.14 85.62 69.56
C CYS A 744 -105.86 85.77 71.07
N ASP A 745 -105.30 84.72 71.68
CA ASP A 745 -104.90 84.67 73.09
C ASP A 745 -103.38 84.43 73.23
N SER A 746 -102.84 84.81 74.39
CA SER A 746 -101.40 84.78 74.64
C SER A 746 -100.81 83.35 74.60
N ASP A 747 -101.62 82.34 74.91
CA ASP A 747 -101.18 80.94 74.97
C ASP A 747 -100.95 80.37 73.56
N GLU A 748 -101.79 80.70 72.57
CA GLU A 748 -101.62 80.24 71.19
C GLU A 748 -100.41 80.91 70.51
N ILE A 749 -100.15 82.19 70.80
CA ILE A 749 -98.94 82.87 70.32
C ILE A 749 -97.68 82.24 70.92
N GLN A 750 -97.69 81.93 72.23
CA GLN A 750 -96.54 81.32 72.90
C GLN A 750 -96.29 79.89 72.41
N LYS A 751 -97.34 79.14 72.11
CA LYS A 751 -97.26 77.80 71.50
C LYS A 751 -96.63 77.88 70.09
N LYS A 752 -97.10 78.78 69.23
CA LYS A 752 -96.53 78.99 67.89
C LYS A 752 -95.06 79.45 67.93
N LEU A 753 -94.70 80.28 68.90
CA LEU A 753 -93.32 80.71 69.12
C LEU A 753 -92.42 79.53 69.57
N THR A 754 -92.95 78.65 70.41
CA THR A 754 -92.22 77.46 70.88
C THR A 754 -92.02 76.46 69.73
N GLU A 755 -93.05 76.20 68.92
CA GLU A 755 -92.98 75.39 67.70
C GLU A 755 -91.90 75.93 66.73
N GLN A 756 -91.85 77.26 66.54
CA GLN A 756 -90.84 77.90 65.68
C GLN A 756 -89.41 77.83 66.28
N GLN A 757 -89.26 77.92 67.60
CA GLN A 757 -87.97 77.77 68.28
C GLN A 757 -87.44 76.32 68.23
N GLU A 758 -88.33 75.33 68.31
CA GLU A 758 -87.98 73.91 68.13
C GLU A 758 -87.52 73.63 66.70
N LEU A 759 -88.22 74.18 65.69
CA LEU A 759 -87.83 74.08 64.29
C LEU A 759 -86.44 74.69 64.03
N GLN A 760 -86.18 75.87 64.59
CA GLN A 760 -84.88 76.54 64.47
C GLN A 760 -83.75 75.74 65.13
N ARG A 761 -84.01 75.15 66.31
CA ARG A 761 -83.05 74.23 66.96
C ARG A 761 -82.77 72.99 66.12
N ASP A 762 -83.76 72.47 65.41
CA ASP A 762 -83.58 71.30 64.54
C ASP A 762 -82.73 71.64 63.31
N ILE A 763 -82.96 72.81 62.70
CA ILE A 763 -82.13 73.33 61.61
C ILE A 763 -80.68 73.51 62.08
N GLU A 764 -80.46 74.19 63.22
CA GLU A 764 -79.11 74.42 63.74
C GLU A 764 -78.37 73.11 64.07
N LYS A 765 -79.06 72.08 64.59
CA LYS A 765 -78.49 70.75 64.82
C LYS A 765 -77.98 70.06 63.55
N HIS A 766 -78.62 70.29 62.41
CA HIS A 766 -78.26 69.65 61.14
C HIS A 766 -77.20 70.44 60.32
N SER A 767 -76.86 71.66 60.73
CA SER A 767 -75.86 72.51 60.06
C SER A 767 -74.46 71.85 59.97
N THR A 768 -74.03 71.18 61.04
CA THR A 768 -72.75 70.45 61.09
C THR A 768 -72.80 69.20 60.20
N GLY A 769 -73.95 68.54 60.09
CA GLY A 769 -74.16 67.41 59.19
C GLY A 769 -74.07 67.81 57.71
N VAL A 770 -74.67 68.94 57.33
CA VAL A 770 -74.56 69.50 55.96
C VAL A 770 -73.11 69.86 55.64
N ALA A 771 -72.42 70.56 56.54
CA ALA A 771 -71.00 70.90 56.36
C ALA A 771 -70.11 69.65 56.20
N SER A 772 -70.37 68.61 57.01
CA SER A 772 -69.64 67.33 56.90
C SER A 772 -69.84 66.63 55.56
N VAL A 773 -71.05 66.69 54.98
CA VAL A 773 -71.34 66.09 53.66
C VAL A 773 -70.71 66.90 52.54
N LEU A 774 -70.77 68.24 52.60
CA LEU A 774 -70.11 69.10 51.61
C LEU A 774 -68.58 68.89 51.61
N ASN A 775 -67.96 68.77 52.80
CA ASN A 775 -66.53 68.47 52.92
C ASN A 775 -66.19 67.07 52.39
N LEU A 776 -67.04 66.07 52.62
CA LEU A 776 -66.84 64.72 52.07
C LEU A 776 -66.96 64.71 50.53
N CYS A 777 -67.91 65.46 49.96
CA CYS A 777 -67.99 65.67 48.52
C CYS A 777 -66.71 66.30 47.96
N GLU A 778 -66.17 67.33 48.61
CA GLU A 778 -64.95 68.02 48.17
C GLU A 778 -63.72 67.09 48.18
N VAL A 779 -63.58 66.26 49.22
CA VAL A 779 -62.52 65.24 49.30
C VAL A 779 -62.65 64.21 48.18
N LEU A 780 -63.87 63.71 47.90
CA LEU A 780 -64.11 62.72 46.85
C LEU A 780 -63.96 63.31 45.44
N LEU A 781 -64.28 64.60 45.24
CA LEU A 781 -64.05 65.30 43.97
C LEU A 781 -62.56 65.43 43.61
N HIS A 782 -61.68 65.36 44.61
CA HIS A 782 -60.24 65.33 44.42
C HIS A 782 -59.64 63.91 44.41
N ASP A 783 -60.44 62.87 44.65
CA ASP A 783 -60.00 61.48 44.51
C ASP A 783 -60.35 60.94 43.12
N CYS A 784 -59.32 60.69 42.32
CA CYS A 784 -59.46 60.18 40.95
C CYS A 784 -60.14 58.80 40.87
N ASP A 785 -60.23 58.06 41.99
CA ASP A 785 -60.95 56.78 42.05
C ASP A 785 -62.45 56.97 42.34
N ALA A 786 -62.85 58.05 43.03
CA ALA A 786 -64.25 58.38 43.28
C ALA A 786 -64.89 59.16 42.12
N CYS A 787 -64.07 59.85 41.34
CA CYS A 787 -64.43 60.56 40.12
C CYS A 787 -63.69 59.95 38.93
N ALA A 788 -63.88 58.65 38.69
CA ALA A 788 -63.20 57.94 37.60
C ALA A 788 -63.68 58.45 36.23
N THR A 789 -64.95 58.86 36.14
CA THR A 789 -65.55 59.47 34.94
C THR A 789 -66.00 60.92 35.18
N ASP A 790 -66.02 61.71 34.09
CA ASP A 790 -66.58 63.07 34.13
C ASP A 790 -68.04 63.08 34.61
N ALA A 791 -68.80 62.02 34.31
CA ALA A 791 -70.20 61.87 34.74
C ALA A 791 -70.34 61.67 36.26
N GLU A 792 -69.46 60.91 36.89
CA GLU A 792 -69.46 60.72 38.36
C GLU A 792 -69.03 62.00 39.07
N CYS A 793 -68.00 62.68 38.54
CA CYS A 793 -67.57 64.00 39.00
C CYS A 793 -68.72 65.01 38.92
N ASP A 794 -69.40 65.08 37.78
CA ASP A 794 -70.55 65.97 37.57
C ASP A 794 -71.73 65.61 38.50
N SER A 795 -71.97 64.32 38.74
CA SER A 795 -73.02 63.85 39.67
C SER A 795 -72.76 64.32 41.10
N ILE A 796 -71.53 64.13 41.62
CA ILE A 796 -71.14 64.60 42.96
C ILE A 796 -71.18 66.14 43.02
N GLN A 797 -70.71 66.85 42.00
CA GLN A 797 -70.81 68.31 41.93
C GLN A 797 -72.26 68.80 41.92
N GLN A 798 -73.13 68.17 41.14
CA GLN A 798 -74.54 68.54 41.05
C GLN A 798 -75.28 68.26 42.36
N ALA A 799 -75.01 67.11 42.99
CA ALA A 799 -75.52 66.77 44.31
C ALA A 799 -75.08 67.81 45.36
N THR A 800 -73.80 68.19 45.36
CA THR A 800 -73.20 69.21 46.24
C THR A 800 -73.87 70.58 46.06
N ARG A 801 -73.99 71.05 44.81
CA ARG A 801 -74.66 72.34 44.49
C ARG A 801 -76.14 72.32 44.90
N ASN A 802 -76.83 71.19 44.70
CA ASN A 802 -78.24 71.06 45.09
C ASN A 802 -78.41 71.09 46.61
N LEU A 803 -77.55 70.38 47.35
CA LEU A 803 -77.53 70.39 48.81
C LEU A 803 -77.29 71.80 49.36
N ASP A 804 -76.25 72.49 48.88
CA ASP A 804 -75.93 73.85 49.32
C ASP A 804 -77.09 74.82 49.01
N ARG A 805 -77.69 74.72 47.83
CA ARG A 805 -78.84 75.56 47.45
C ARG A 805 -80.05 75.34 48.36
N ARG A 806 -80.43 74.08 48.61
CA ARG A 806 -81.58 73.74 49.47
C ARG A 806 -81.33 74.16 50.92
N TRP A 807 -80.12 73.94 51.43
CA TRP A 807 -79.72 74.36 52.77
C TRP A 807 -79.81 75.88 52.94
N ARG A 808 -79.25 76.66 52.01
CA ARG A 808 -79.37 78.13 52.04
C ARG A 808 -80.82 78.61 52.00
N ASN A 809 -81.66 77.94 51.22
CA ASN A 809 -83.08 78.26 51.13
C ASN A 809 -83.82 77.99 52.46
N ILE A 810 -83.56 76.86 53.12
CA ILE A 810 -84.10 76.57 54.46
C ILE A 810 -83.66 77.61 55.47
N CYS A 811 -82.38 77.99 55.48
CA CYS A 811 -81.87 79.04 56.36
C CYS A 811 -82.58 80.38 56.11
N ALA A 812 -82.83 80.74 54.84
CA ALA A 812 -83.55 81.96 54.46
C ALA A 812 -85.03 81.92 54.87
N MET A 813 -85.76 80.84 54.53
CA MET A 813 -87.17 80.66 54.87
C MET A 813 -87.40 80.60 56.40
N SER A 814 -86.50 79.97 57.14
CA SER A 814 -86.55 79.96 58.61
C SER A 814 -86.38 81.37 59.19
N MET A 815 -85.47 82.17 58.60
CA MET A 815 -85.27 83.57 58.98
C MET A 815 -86.50 84.43 58.67
N GLU A 816 -87.12 84.25 57.49
CA GLU A 816 -88.34 84.97 57.08
C GLU A 816 -89.53 84.64 57.98
N ARG A 817 -89.73 83.37 58.36
CA ARG A 817 -90.78 82.99 59.31
C ARG A 817 -90.57 83.49 60.74
N ARG A 818 -89.33 83.83 61.10
CA ARG A 818 -88.97 84.32 62.43
C ARG A 818 -89.28 85.82 62.60
N LEU A 819 -89.28 86.58 61.50
CA LEU A 819 -89.62 88.00 61.44
C LEU A 819 -91.14 88.18 61.41
#